data_AF-A0A8S1PFB2-F1
#
_entry.id   AF-A0A8S1PFB2-F1
#
_cell.length_a   1.000
_cell.length_b   1.000
_cell.length_c   1.000
_cell.angle_alpha   90.00
_cell.angle_beta   90.00
_cell.angle_gamma   90.00
#
_symmetry.space_group_name_H-M   'P 1'
#
loop_
_entity.id
_entity.type
_entity.pdbx_description
1 polymer ?
#
loop_
_entity_poly.entity_id
_entity_poly.type
_entity_poly.pdbx_seq_one_letter_code
_entity_poly.pdbx_strand_id
1 'polypeptide(L)'
;MFNHLESTKCDYLHHFQDGHCVHDDLFPLTLYNSLGYLLIIVILGLSTVGGLGGGIEKIPILIVMLNFSQSKATLYVYVLTFGTNLVNFLMLIYQKHPLANKQIIDYELSLILLPTALFGSAFGNILHQILPDIFLISILIVFFSIFVPKLYHKAKQNKEQETLNDDKQKIAPNQEDTNLIAEQYKNEDQQIIPLYKFLLLLIIFMIVQCVLMIRGGKQQQSFIGIQYCSDVYWITTGMIIVVLLLISYGIKYHLGRETRTKIEIGYFNEKVDFNFIESKFFMIVWISGFLGGIMGGMTGVGAGAIIVSILILQNVNSRVASATGGFQKLFISLFTTILSYQQGDLNKNEILFFFILGLFSGLLIAGPMSYIFIQRNSDNGQMEQNDLNSYILLNYYFKQKIYMQQSSIYILHFNDVYDIEEQLHEPKGGAARFLYVMNQLKQNLPNTLTLFSGDVFSPSSLTHIYHGSHVIYPLQEFKIDVACLGNHDFDFPLDHLEDLLQQSNTPWILSNVYDKLTQMPLANVLPYKIQSFGHFQIGFIGLAEEEWLGLITDIPTAQIEYRNFIDSANELCKYLRNDLNCNFIVALTHMRIPNDQILINAIDEGLIDLVLGGHDHIWHHEQIKQTFYCKSGTNFRNLGLIKITPIELADSFNPQTLNLQFEIPQPIEYQFQKYNLSYYPINIYSQIPIDQTMDAYVQQKIKVYNEKSLKIIGFIENDLDARFVTVRSQETTTANLFADIIRLEFQTDIAVLNCGTIRADEYFQSGPITYQTLDKLFAIPDNLVSFKITGEKLLYLLEISVSKLPSSDGRFLGISGMKFEYSMLKNPMNRISSVTINNEPLDLQKIYTCATKQFIAEGGDGYPPQTEYLIDKTLGIQLKSVFVSFFEGLRKQKIIINNLKDLEQTKYKRFLSIISGLTEYQGDIYITVNPQVQGRIKVFN
;
A
#
# COMPACT_ATOMS: atom_id res chain seq x y z
N MET A 1 70.49 48.29 -30.95
CA MET A 1 69.59 48.81 -29.89
C MET A 1 68.18 48.44 -30.33
N PHE A 2 67.56 47.34 -29.93
CA PHE A 2 67.43 46.77 -28.59
C PHE A 2 67.75 45.25 -28.58
N ASN A 3 68.68 44.86 -27.71
CA ASN A 3 68.79 43.50 -27.19
C ASN A 3 67.80 43.34 -26.02
N HIS A 4 67.47 42.07 -25.70
CA HIS A 4 66.75 41.54 -24.53
C HIS A 4 65.23 41.31 -24.68
N LEU A 5 64.85 40.07 -25.00
CA LEU A 5 64.50 39.02 -24.00
C LEU A 5 64.10 37.74 -24.74
N GLU A 6 64.94 36.71 -24.67
CA GLU A 6 64.46 35.31 -24.75
C GLU A 6 63.55 35.09 -23.54
N SER A 7 62.24 35.31 -23.68
CA SER A 7 61.30 34.94 -22.63
C SER A 7 61.03 33.45 -22.74
N THR A 8 61.84 32.64 -22.06
CA THR A 8 61.54 31.26 -21.65
C THR A 8 60.40 31.19 -20.61
N LYS A 9 59.48 32.15 -20.63
CA LYS A 9 58.30 32.21 -19.75
C LYS A 9 57.07 31.92 -20.58
N CYS A 10 56.65 30.66 -20.55
CA CYS A 10 55.32 30.29 -20.97
C CYS A 10 54.27 30.83 -20.01
N ASP A 11 53.04 31.00 -20.51
CA ASP A 11 51.91 31.37 -19.67
C ASP A 11 51.65 30.32 -18.58
N TYR A 12 50.93 30.70 -17.54
CA TYR A 12 50.58 29.81 -16.43
C TYR A 12 49.97 28.49 -16.93
N LEU A 13 50.36 27.35 -16.34
CA LEU A 13 50.00 25.98 -16.78
C LEU A 13 50.54 25.55 -18.15
N HIS A 14 51.61 26.19 -18.63
CA HIS A 14 52.35 25.75 -19.80
C HIS A 14 53.84 25.63 -19.49
N HIS A 15 54.48 24.62 -20.07
CA HIS A 15 55.93 24.44 -20.05
C HIS A 15 56.49 24.49 -21.47
N PHE A 16 57.77 24.87 -21.59
CA PHE A 16 58.42 25.04 -22.88
C PHE A 16 58.94 23.69 -23.39
N GLN A 17 58.46 23.26 -24.56
CA GLN A 17 58.88 22.01 -25.22
C GLN A 17 59.07 22.27 -26.72
N ASP A 18 60.21 21.84 -27.28
CA ASP A 18 60.54 21.90 -28.72
C ASP A 18 60.29 23.27 -29.41
N GLY A 19 60.61 24.37 -28.72
CA GLY A 19 60.50 25.72 -29.28
C GLY A 19 59.11 26.37 -29.13
N HIS A 20 58.17 25.68 -28.48
CA HIS A 20 56.80 26.16 -28.26
C HIS A 20 56.36 25.95 -26.80
N CYS A 21 55.40 26.75 -26.34
CA CYS A 21 54.77 26.52 -25.04
C CYS A 21 53.67 25.47 -25.18
N VAL A 22 53.78 24.40 -24.42
CA VAL A 22 52.83 23.27 -24.39
C VAL A 22 52.14 23.26 -23.03
N HIS A 23 50.83 22.97 -23.02
CA HIS A 23 50.06 22.90 -21.78
C HIS A 23 50.56 21.77 -20.89
N ASP A 24 50.58 21.98 -19.58
CA ASP A 24 50.99 20.99 -18.58
C ASP A 24 50.12 19.73 -18.65
N ASP A 25 50.71 18.58 -18.32
CA ASP A 25 50.01 17.31 -18.25
C ASP A 25 48.87 17.33 -17.21
N LEU A 26 47.85 16.49 -17.42
CA LEU A 26 46.73 16.34 -16.48
C LEU A 26 47.16 15.92 -15.06
N PHE A 27 48.30 15.22 -14.96
CA PHE A 27 48.84 14.70 -13.71
C PHE A 27 50.30 15.13 -13.51
N PRO A 28 50.74 15.35 -12.26
CA PRO A 28 49.97 15.24 -11.00
C PRO A 28 49.01 16.42 -10.78
N LEU A 29 47.89 16.15 -10.11
CA LEU A 29 46.90 17.18 -9.79
C LEU A 29 47.42 18.13 -8.71
N THR A 30 47.56 19.41 -9.03
CA THR A 30 47.81 20.47 -8.05
C THR A 30 46.51 20.84 -7.31
N LEU A 31 46.62 21.48 -6.13
CA LEU A 31 45.46 21.98 -5.40
C LEU A 31 44.59 22.93 -6.26
N TYR A 32 45.25 23.79 -7.03
CA TYR A 32 44.57 24.76 -7.88
C TYR A 32 43.80 24.08 -9.03
N ASN A 33 44.44 23.16 -9.76
CA ASN A 33 43.76 22.42 -10.83
C ASN A 33 42.61 21.58 -10.28
N SER A 34 42.77 21.01 -9.08
CA SER A 34 41.72 20.27 -8.39
C SER A 34 40.50 21.14 -8.06
N LEU A 35 40.71 22.39 -7.63
CA LEU A 35 39.62 23.35 -7.40
C LEU A 35 38.89 23.71 -8.71
N GLY A 36 39.62 23.91 -9.80
CA GLY A 36 39.04 24.14 -11.13
C GLY A 36 38.16 22.96 -11.58
N TYR A 37 38.63 21.73 -11.45
CA TYR A 37 37.85 20.54 -11.79
C TYR A 37 36.64 20.33 -10.86
N LEU A 38 36.77 20.62 -9.56
CA LEU A 38 35.66 20.55 -8.61
C LEU A 38 34.55 21.56 -8.97
N LEU A 39 34.92 22.78 -9.36
CA LEU A 39 33.96 23.79 -9.79
C LEU A 39 33.20 23.34 -11.06
N ILE A 40 33.89 22.69 -12.00
CA ILE A 40 33.27 22.09 -13.19
C ILE A 40 32.27 21.02 -12.78
N ILE A 41 32.59 20.13 -11.83
CA ILE A 41 31.66 19.11 -11.32
C ILE A 41 30.39 19.77 -10.77
N VAL A 42 30.52 20.84 -10.00
CA VAL A 42 29.39 21.56 -9.39
C VAL A 42 28.48 22.18 -10.43
N ILE A 43 29.05 23.00 -11.31
CA ILE A 43 28.29 23.71 -12.35
C ILE A 43 27.66 22.74 -13.35
N LEU A 44 28.38 21.68 -13.71
CA LEU A 44 27.85 20.61 -14.58
C LEU A 44 26.67 19.89 -13.94
N GLY A 45 26.71 19.64 -12.63
CA GLY A 45 25.63 18.97 -11.93
C GLY A 45 24.35 19.83 -11.93
N LEU A 46 24.49 21.10 -11.54
CA LEU A 46 23.38 22.05 -11.47
C LEU A 46 22.73 22.32 -12.85
N SER A 47 23.55 22.51 -13.88
CA SER A 47 23.07 22.77 -15.24
C SER A 47 22.36 21.57 -15.89
N THR A 48 22.63 20.35 -15.40
CA THR A 48 21.93 19.13 -15.84
C THR A 48 20.52 19.06 -15.26
N VAL A 49 20.34 19.42 -13.97
CA VAL A 49 19.01 19.50 -13.33
C VAL A 49 18.11 20.50 -14.06
N GLY A 50 18.68 21.62 -14.51
CA GLY A 50 17.94 22.65 -15.26
C GLY A 50 17.61 22.33 -16.72
N GLY A 51 17.98 21.15 -17.26
CA GLY A 51 17.73 20.77 -18.66
C GLY A 51 18.57 21.52 -19.71
N LEU A 52 19.32 22.54 -19.29
CA LEU A 52 20.19 23.36 -20.15
C LEU A 52 21.42 22.56 -20.64
N GLY A 53 21.87 21.56 -19.86
CA GLY A 53 22.94 20.64 -20.26
C GLY A 53 24.32 21.28 -20.42
N GLY A 54 24.56 22.39 -19.72
CA GLY A 54 25.85 22.75 -19.12
C GLY A 54 27.07 22.95 -20.01
N GLY A 55 26.98 22.80 -21.33
CA GLY A 55 28.16 22.83 -22.19
C GLY A 55 28.94 24.15 -22.11
N ILE A 56 28.20 25.25 -21.99
CA ILE A 56 28.73 26.59 -22.24
C ILE A 56 29.35 27.23 -21.01
N GLU A 57 28.85 26.90 -19.81
CA GLU A 57 29.36 27.45 -18.54
C GLU A 57 30.73 26.89 -18.17
N LYS A 58 31.06 25.70 -18.71
CA LYS A 58 32.33 25.00 -18.45
C LYS A 58 33.48 25.56 -19.26
N ILE A 59 33.20 26.03 -20.47
CA ILE A 59 34.23 26.53 -21.40
C ILE A 59 34.98 27.72 -20.78
N PRO A 60 34.33 28.74 -20.19
CA PRO A 60 35.01 29.80 -19.46
C PRO A 60 35.89 29.31 -18.31
N ILE A 61 35.49 28.26 -17.59
CA ILE A 61 36.28 27.72 -16.48
C ILE A 61 37.54 27.04 -17.00
N LEU A 62 37.39 26.21 -18.05
CA LEU A 62 38.51 25.55 -18.71
C LEU A 62 39.51 26.56 -19.29
N ILE A 63 39.03 27.68 -19.82
CA ILE A 63 39.88 28.73 -20.40
C ILE A 63 40.50 29.63 -19.32
N VAL A 64 39.70 30.16 -18.40
CA VAL A 64 40.15 31.19 -17.46
C VAL A 64 40.92 30.60 -16.27
N MET A 65 40.44 29.48 -15.72
CA MET A 65 41.09 28.86 -14.56
C MET A 65 42.14 27.84 -14.98
N LEU A 66 41.82 27.01 -15.97
CA LEU A 66 42.71 25.90 -16.36
C LEU A 66 43.58 26.23 -17.58
N ASN A 67 43.48 27.45 -18.14
CA ASN A 67 44.26 27.94 -19.27
C ASN A 67 44.26 27.06 -20.52
N PHE A 68 43.18 26.29 -20.76
CA PHE A 68 43.00 25.57 -22.02
C PHE A 68 42.61 26.54 -23.14
N SER A 69 43.03 26.25 -24.37
CA SER A 69 42.51 26.96 -25.54
C SER A 69 41.01 26.68 -25.74
N GLN A 70 40.29 27.61 -26.38
CA GLN A 70 38.86 27.46 -26.69
C GLN A 70 38.58 26.15 -27.44
N SER A 71 39.42 25.80 -28.41
CA SER A 71 39.29 24.55 -29.16
C SER A 71 39.44 23.32 -28.26
N LYS A 72 40.50 23.24 -27.43
CA LYS A 72 40.68 22.12 -26.50
C LYS A 72 39.58 22.04 -25.43
N ALA A 73 39.18 23.18 -24.86
CA ALA A 73 38.10 23.25 -23.89
C ALA A 73 36.78 22.71 -24.45
N THR A 74 36.45 23.05 -25.70
CA THR A 74 35.24 22.58 -26.40
C THR A 74 35.23 21.05 -26.50
N LEU A 75 36.37 20.44 -26.82
CA LEU A 75 36.50 18.99 -26.95
C LEU A 75 36.30 18.25 -25.62
N TYR A 76 36.87 18.76 -24.52
CA TYR A 76 36.67 18.19 -23.18
C TYR A 76 35.22 18.31 -22.70
N VAL A 77 34.54 19.38 -23.09
CA VAL A 77 33.12 19.57 -22.78
C VAL A 77 32.26 18.47 -23.41
N TYR A 78 32.59 17.95 -24.60
CA TYR A 78 31.87 16.81 -25.18
C TYR A 78 31.95 15.57 -24.27
N VAL A 79 33.15 15.25 -23.80
CA VAL A 79 33.40 14.09 -22.94
C VAL A 79 32.71 14.24 -21.58
N LEU A 80 32.83 15.41 -20.95
CA LEU A 80 32.15 15.74 -19.69
C LEU A 80 30.64 15.60 -19.84
N THR A 81 30.08 16.13 -20.93
CA THR A 81 28.65 16.12 -21.21
C THR A 81 28.15 14.71 -21.49
N PHE A 82 28.95 13.87 -22.15
CA PHE A 82 28.63 12.45 -22.35
C PHE A 82 28.49 11.71 -21.01
N GLY A 83 29.48 11.83 -20.11
CA GLY A 83 29.44 11.20 -18.79
C GLY A 83 28.22 11.62 -17.96
N THR A 84 27.94 12.92 -17.88
CA THR A 84 26.81 13.42 -17.08
C THR A 84 25.45 13.04 -17.67
N ASN A 85 25.28 13.11 -19.00
CA ASN A 85 24.01 12.74 -19.62
C ASN A 85 23.75 11.23 -19.61
N LEU A 86 24.78 10.40 -19.47
CA LEU A 86 24.60 8.97 -19.24
C LEU A 86 23.91 8.71 -17.89
N VAL A 87 24.37 9.39 -16.83
CA VAL A 87 23.72 9.31 -15.51
C VAL A 87 22.30 9.88 -15.59
N ASN A 88 22.13 11.05 -16.22
CA ASN A 88 20.82 11.66 -16.39
C ASN A 88 19.83 10.76 -17.15
N PHE A 89 20.27 10.08 -18.22
CA PHE A 89 19.46 9.10 -18.94
C PHE A 89 19.02 7.95 -18.04
N LEU A 90 19.94 7.36 -17.27
CA LEU A 90 19.63 6.29 -16.32
C LEU A 90 18.62 6.71 -15.25
N MET A 91 18.58 8.01 -14.91
CA MET A 91 17.59 8.57 -13.99
C MET A 91 16.23 8.82 -14.65
N LEU A 92 16.23 9.32 -15.90
CA LEU A 92 15.00 9.69 -16.62
C LEU A 92 14.24 8.48 -17.17
N ILE A 93 14.91 7.34 -17.40
CA ILE A 93 14.32 6.14 -18.02
C ILE A 93 13.15 5.54 -17.22
N TYR A 94 13.04 5.88 -15.94
CA TYR A 94 11.98 5.40 -15.06
C TYR A 94 10.88 6.46 -14.84
N GLN A 95 11.08 7.71 -15.26
CA GLN A 95 10.10 8.78 -15.04
C GLN A 95 8.96 8.71 -16.05
N LYS A 96 7.74 8.95 -15.58
CA LYS A 96 6.53 8.90 -16.41
C LYS A 96 6.15 10.28 -16.96
N HIS A 97 5.39 10.26 -18.04
CA HIS A 97 4.85 11.44 -18.68
C HIS A 97 3.81 12.11 -17.75
N PRO A 98 3.80 13.45 -17.61
CA PRO A 98 2.92 14.12 -16.64
C PRO A 98 1.41 13.93 -16.86
N LEU A 99 1.01 13.66 -18.12
CA LEU A 99 -0.40 13.57 -18.53
C LEU A 99 -0.83 12.17 -19.00
N ALA A 100 0.06 11.17 -18.96
CA ALA A 100 -0.23 9.84 -19.47
C ALA A 100 0.68 8.78 -18.85
N ASN A 101 0.23 7.53 -18.76
CA ASN A 101 1.05 6.41 -18.28
C ASN A 101 2.06 5.91 -19.34
N LYS A 102 2.86 6.83 -19.88
CA LYS A 102 3.96 6.58 -20.83
C LYS A 102 5.28 7.12 -20.31
N GLN A 103 6.40 6.82 -20.95
CA GLN A 103 7.72 7.33 -20.52
C GLN A 103 7.87 8.85 -20.76
N ILE A 104 8.65 9.52 -19.90
CA ILE A 104 8.92 10.96 -20.03
C ILE A 104 9.82 11.30 -21.23
N ILE A 105 10.72 10.37 -21.61
CA ILE A 105 11.53 10.49 -22.82
C ILE A 105 10.66 10.11 -24.01
N ASP A 106 10.44 11.06 -24.92
CA ASP A 106 9.68 10.79 -26.13
C ASP A 106 10.60 10.17 -27.20
N TYR A 107 10.44 8.87 -27.41
CA TYR A 107 11.25 8.10 -28.36
C TYR A 107 10.88 8.38 -29.81
N GLU A 108 9.66 8.86 -30.10
CA GLU A 108 9.21 9.20 -31.45
C GLU A 108 9.85 10.51 -31.92
N LEU A 109 9.80 11.55 -31.07
CA LEU A 109 10.56 12.78 -31.30
C LEU A 109 12.05 12.49 -31.39
N SER A 110 12.56 11.57 -30.58
CA SER A 110 13.97 11.20 -30.60
C SER A 110 14.41 10.56 -31.91
N LEU A 111 13.56 9.77 -32.55
CA LEU A 111 13.83 9.18 -33.87
C LEU A 111 13.95 10.24 -34.96
N ILE A 112 13.18 11.33 -34.87
CA ILE A 112 13.27 12.46 -35.82
C ILE A 112 14.55 13.28 -35.56
N LEU A 113 14.86 13.50 -34.29
CA LEU A 113 15.96 14.38 -33.85
C LEU A 113 17.34 13.74 -34.06
N LEU A 114 17.50 12.44 -33.81
CA LEU A 114 18.82 11.82 -33.80
C LEU A 114 19.56 11.90 -35.15
N PRO A 115 18.99 11.49 -36.29
CA PRO A 115 19.70 11.52 -37.57
C PRO A 115 20.12 12.94 -37.97
N THR A 116 19.23 13.90 -37.75
CA THR A 116 19.47 15.31 -38.09
C THR A 116 20.48 15.96 -37.18
N ALA A 117 20.45 15.62 -35.89
CA ALA A 117 21.41 16.14 -34.93
C ALA A 117 22.82 15.55 -35.13
N LEU A 118 22.94 14.26 -35.49
CA LEU A 118 24.23 13.67 -35.87
C LEU A 118 24.79 14.34 -37.14
N PHE A 119 23.94 14.57 -38.15
CA PHE A 119 24.32 15.30 -39.35
C PHE A 119 24.80 16.72 -39.01
N GLY A 120 24.00 17.46 -38.24
CA GLY A 120 24.34 18.80 -37.78
C GLY A 120 25.65 18.81 -36.99
N SER A 121 25.85 17.85 -36.09
CA SER A 121 27.08 17.77 -35.27
C SER A 121 28.32 17.47 -36.09
N ALA A 122 28.21 16.60 -37.10
CA ALA A 122 29.32 16.35 -38.03
C ALA A 122 29.70 17.63 -38.80
N PHE A 123 28.70 18.38 -39.28
CA PHE A 123 28.92 19.65 -39.97
C PHE A 123 29.48 20.73 -39.03
N GLY A 124 28.93 20.84 -37.82
CA GLY A 124 29.40 21.76 -36.78
C GLY A 124 30.85 21.49 -36.38
N ASN A 125 31.25 20.22 -36.26
CA ASN A 125 32.63 19.85 -35.96
C ASN A 125 33.60 20.23 -37.08
N ILE A 126 33.18 20.14 -38.35
CA ILE A 126 33.98 20.65 -39.48
C ILE A 126 34.14 22.17 -39.38
N LEU A 127 33.05 22.89 -39.09
CA LEU A 127 33.12 24.34 -38.89
C LEU A 127 34.02 24.73 -37.70
N HIS A 128 33.99 23.97 -36.61
CA HIS A 128 34.87 24.17 -35.46
C HIS A 128 36.35 24.14 -35.86
N GLN A 129 36.74 23.24 -36.76
CA GLN A 129 38.13 23.09 -37.21
C GLN A 129 38.58 24.21 -38.16
N ILE A 130 37.64 24.88 -38.84
CA ILE A 130 37.94 25.89 -39.86
C ILE A 130 37.84 27.31 -39.30
N LEU A 131 36.91 27.56 -38.37
CA LEU A 131 36.62 28.90 -37.86
C LEU A 131 37.62 29.33 -36.77
N PRO A 132 38.10 30.58 -36.79
CA PRO A 132 38.89 31.13 -35.70
C PRO A 132 38.10 31.22 -34.38
N ASP A 133 38.78 31.08 -33.25
CA ASP A 133 38.16 31.11 -31.90
C ASP A 133 37.27 32.33 -31.66
N ILE A 134 37.65 33.51 -32.17
CA ILE A 134 36.88 34.76 -31.99
C ILE A 134 35.48 34.68 -32.63
N PHE A 135 35.34 33.95 -33.73
CA PHE A 135 34.05 33.72 -34.38
C PHE A 135 33.17 32.77 -33.59
N LEU A 136 33.76 31.69 -33.06
CA LEU A 136 33.05 30.73 -32.20
C LEU A 136 32.50 31.42 -30.94
N ILE A 137 33.32 32.26 -30.31
CA ILE A 137 32.92 33.06 -29.14
C ILE A 137 31.83 34.08 -29.51
N SER A 138 31.94 34.75 -30.66
CA SER A 138 30.95 35.73 -31.10
C SER A 138 29.58 35.08 -31.35
N ILE A 139 29.54 33.90 -31.98
CA ILE A 139 28.31 33.15 -32.21
C ILE A 139 27.65 32.75 -30.89
N LEU A 140 28.44 32.33 -29.90
CA LEU A 140 27.96 32.01 -28.55
C LEU A 140 27.29 33.21 -27.87
N ILE A 141 27.94 34.38 -27.90
CA ILE A 141 27.43 35.61 -27.30
C ILE A 141 26.10 36.03 -27.93
N VAL A 142 26.03 36.02 -29.28
CA VAL A 142 24.81 36.38 -30.01
C VAL A 142 23.67 35.41 -29.69
N PHE A 143 23.97 34.10 -29.66
CA PHE A 143 22.99 33.08 -29.32
C PHE A 143 22.37 33.33 -27.94
N PHE A 144 23.18 33.56 -26.91
CA PHE A 144 22.64 33.81 -25.58
C PHE A 144 21.86 35.12 -25.45
N SER A 145 22.37 36.19 -26.06
CA SER A 145 21.74 37.51 -26.00
C SER A 145 20.31 37.49 -26.56
N ILE A 146 20.04 36.59 -27.51
CA ILE A 146 18.72 36.45 -28.13
C ILE A 146 17.88 35.37 -27.43
N PHE A 147 18.46 34.23 -27.08
CA PHE A 147 17.70 33.05 -26.63
C PHE A 147 17.39 33.05 -25.13
N VAL A 148 18.30 33.50 -24.27
CA VAL A 148 18.08 33.52 -22.80
C VAL A 148 16.86 34.36 -22.42
N PRO A 149 16.66 35.58 -22.96
CA PRO A 149 15.48 36.38 -22.64
C PRO A 149 14.17 35.73 -23.11
N LYS A 150 14.17 35.10 -24.29
CA LYS A 150 12.99 34.39 -24.83
C LYS A 150 12.62 33.18 -23.99
N LEU A 151 13.63 32.43 -23.54
CA LEU A 151 13.43 31.27 -22.68
C LEU A 151 12.87 31.68 -21.32
N TYR A 152 13.42 32.76 -20.72
CA TYR A 152 12.93 33.32 -19.46
C TYR A 152 11.47 33.76 -19.55
N HIS A 153 11.10 34.49 -20.61
CA HIS A 153 9.71 34.94 -20.78
C HIS A 153 8.73 33.78 -21.01
N LYS A 154 9.09 32.79 -21.82
CA LYS A 154 8.23 31.61 -22.07
C LYS A 154 8.12 30.71 -20.82
N ALA A 155 9.20 30.55 -20.05
CA ALA A 155 9.18 29.82 -18.79
C ALA A 155 8.27 30.48 -17.74
N LYS A 156 8.27 31.82 -17.67
CA LYS A 156 7.34 32.58 -16.83
C LYS A 156 5.89 32.37 -17.24
N GLN A 157 5.59 32.43 -18.54
CA GLN A 157 4.24 32.17 -19.08
C GLN A 157 3.75 30.74 -18.80
N ASN A 158 4.61 29.73 -18.94
CA ASN A 158 4.25 28.35 -18.66
C ASN A 158 3.97 28.11 -17.16
N LYS A 159 4.73 28.74 -16.25
CA LYS A 159 4.45 28.67 -14.81
C LYS A 159 3.08 29.26 -14.48
N GLU A 160 2.72 30.38 -15.10
CA GLU A 160 1.42 31.01 -14.96
C GLU A 160 0.27 30.11 -15.50
N GLN A 161 0.52 29.33 -16.56
CA GLN A 161 -0.46 28.39 -17.13
C GLN A 161 -0.58 27.06 -16.35
N GLU A 162 0.51 26.55 -15.75
CA GLU A 162 0.49 25.36 -14.88
C GLU A 162 -0.33 25.65 -13.61
N THR A 163 -0.18 26.84 -13.00
CA THR A 163 -0.94 27.24 -11.80
C THR A 163 -2.46 27.37 -12.04
N LEU A 164 -2.90 27.49 -13.30
CA LEU A 164 -4.32 27.66 -13.68
C LEU A 164 -5.01 26.35 -14.09
N ASN A 165 -4.26 25.28 -14.36
CA ASN A 165 -4.78 24.03 -14.92
C ASN A 165 -4.73 22.83 -13.96
N ASP A 166 -4.12 22.95 -12.77
CA ASP A 166 -4.01 21.87 -11.75
C ASP A 166 -5.37 21.44 -11.15
N ASP A 167 -6.46 22.16 -11.43
CA ASP A 167 -7.81 21.81 -10.97
C ASP A 167 -8.59 20.89 -11.94
N LYS A 168 -8.10 20.64 -13.16
CA LYS A 168 -8.84 19.80 -14.13
C LYS A 168 -7.92 19.02 -15.07
N GLN A 169 -8.05 17.69 -14.98
CA GLN A 169 -7.83 16.67 -16.03
C GLN A 169 -6.64 15.72 -15.85
N LYS A 170 -6.87 14.62 -15.11
CA LYS A 170 -6.44 13.29 -15.57
C LYS A 170 -7.54 12.74 -16.48
N ILE A 171 -7.33 12.83 -17.79
CA ILE A 171 -8.24 12.21 -18.76
C ILE A 171 -7.79 10.77 -18.92
N ALA A 172 -8.53 9.84 -18.30
CA ALA A 172 -8.52 8.44 -18.73
C ALA A 172 -9.18 8.35 -20.12
N PRO A 173 -8.64 7.57 -21.06
CA PRO A 173 -9.35 7.30 -22.30
C PRO A 173 -10.67 6.58 -21.96
N ASN A 174 -11.77 7.22 -22.34
CA ASN A 174 -13.12 6.68 -22.25
C ASN A 174 -13.29 5.54 -23.27
N GLN A 175 -14.07 4.54 -22.85
CA GLN A 175 -14.81 3.55 -23.64
C GLN A 175 -14.03 2.36 -24.23
N GLU A 176 -14.26 1.21 -23.60
CA GLU A 176 -14.95 0.03 -24.19
C GLU A 176 -14.96 -0.04 -25.72
N ASP A 177 -13.88 -0.59 -26.28
CA ASP A 177 -13.91 -1.63 -27.30
C ASP A 177 -12.49 -2.23 -27.38
N THR A 178 -12.33 -3.49 -26.99
CA THR A 178 -11.05 -4.21 -26.96
C THR A 178 -10.54 -4.49 -28.36
N ASN A 179 -9.93 -3.48 -28.97
CA ASN A 179 -9.16 -3.63 -30.20
C ASN A 179 -7.74 -4.09 -29.81
N LEU A 180 -7.36 -5.32 -30.19
CA LEU A 180 -6.04 -5.93 -29.90
C LEU A 180 -4.85 -4.99 -30.21
N ILE A 181 -5.01 -4.15 -31.25
CA ILE A 181 -4.00 -3.18 -31.67
C ILE A 181 -3.88 -2.02 -30.66
N ALA A 182 -4.98 -1.54 -30.08
CA ALA A 182 -4.96 -0.49 -29.07
C ALA A 182 -4.32 -0.99 -27.76
N GLU A 183 -4.56 -2.26 -27.42
CA GLU A 183 -3.90 -2.91 -26.29
C GLU A 183 -2.39 -3.10 -26.52
N GLN A 184 -1.98 -3.42 -27.75
CA GLN A 184 -0.57 -3.44 -28.12
C GLN A 184 0.09 -2.07 -27.92
N TYR A 185 -0.52 -0.97 -28.38
CA TYR A 185 0.02 0.38 -28.16
C TYR A 185 0.04 0.77 -26.68
N LYS A 186 -0.99 0.40 -25.92
CA LYS A 186 -1.01 0.58 -24.45
C LYS A 186 0.13 -0.15 -23.77
N ASN A 187 0.39 -1.40 -24.15
CA ASN A 187 1.50 -2.19 -23.62
C ASN A 187 2.86 -1.59 -24.03
N GLU A 188 3.00 -1.11 -25.27
CA GLU A 188 4.21 -0.43 -25.74
C GLU A 188 4.48 0.88 -24.97
N ASP A 189 3.46 1.71 -24.74
CA ASP A 189 3.59 2.98 -24.00
C ASP A 189 3.92 2.76 -22.52
N GLN A 190 3.47 1.65 -21.93
CA GLN A 190 3.76 1.31 -20.54
C GLN A 190 5.17 0.76 -20.30
N GLN A 191 5.87 0.26 -21.34
CA GLN A 191 7.24 -0.27 -21.23
C GLN A 191 8.20 0.77 -20.67
N ILE A 192 9.15 0.34 -19.81
CA ILE A 192 10.22 1.19 -19.28
C ILE A 192 11.09 1.74 -20.42
N ILE A 193 11.41 0.87 -21.38
CA ILE A 193 12.09 1.23 -22.62
C ILE A 193 11.32 0.57 -23.76
N PRO A 194 10.77 1.32 -24.72
CA PRO A 194 10.18 0.76 -25.92
C PRO A 194 11.30 0.15 -26.78
N LEU A 195 11.56 -1.15 -26.58
CA LEU A 195 12.78 -1.82 -27.03
C LEU A 195 12.99 -1.67 -28.54
N TYR A 196 11.93 -1.78 -29.33
CA TYR A 196 11.95 -1.59 -30.78
C TYR A 196 12.42 -0.17 -31.19
N LYS A 197 11.82 0.89 -30.63
CA LYS A 197 12.16 2.29 -30.94
C LYS A 197 13.58 2.62 -30.46
N PHE A 198 13.98 2.10 -29.30
CA PHE A 198 15.34 2.26 -28.79
C PHE A 198 16.40 1.52 -29.62
N LEU A 199 16.13 0.28 -30.03
CA LEU A 199 16.99 -0.48 -30.95
C LEU A 199 17.17 0.26 -32.28
N LEU A 200 16.11 0.88 -32.81
CA LEU A 200 16.18 1.66 -34.04
C LEU A 200 17.13 2.86 -33.90
N LEU A 201 17.08 3.58 -32.77
CA LEU A 201 18.04 4.67 -32.46
C LEU A 201 19.48 4.16 -32.40
N LEU A 202 19.71 3.02 -31.75
CA LEU A 202 21.03 2.40 -31.69
C LEU A 202 21.52 1.98 -33.07
N ILE A 203 20.65 1.39 -33.91
CA ILE A 203 20.98 1.01 -35.28
C ILE A 203 21.38 2.24 -36.10
N ILE A 204 20.61 3.34 -36.02
CA ILE A 204 20.94 4.61 -36.70
C ILE A 204 22.32 5.09 -36.26
N PHE A 205 22.57 5.11 -34.96
CA PHE A 205 23.86 5.51 -34.41
C PHE A 205 25.00 4.61 -34.91
N MET A 206 24.82 3.29 -34.86
CA MET A 206 25.81 2.31 -35.29
C MET A 206 26.10 2.37 -36.78
N ILE A 207 25.10 2.60 -37.64
CA ILE A 207 25.30 2.81 -39.07
C ILE A 207 26.26 3.97 -39.30
N VAL A 208 26.04 5.09 -38.61
CA VAL A 208 26.93 6.26 -38.72
C VAL A 208 28.34 5.93 -38.24
N GLN A 209 28.48 5.24 -37.10
CA GLN A 209 29.79 4.83 -36.58
C GLN A 209 30.53 3.88 -37.54
N CYS A 210 29.83 2.94 -38.16
CA CYS A 210 30.41 2.04 -39.16
C CYS A 210 30.92 2.83 -40.38
N VAL A 211 30.16 3.80 -40.88
CA VAL A 211 30.63 4.63 -42.00
C VAL A 211 31.85 5.47 -41.60
N LEU A 212 31.89 5.99 -40.37
CA LEU A 212 33.07 6.69 -39.86
C LEU A 212 34.30 5.79 -39.74
N MET A 213 34.12 4.55 -39.29
CA MET A 213 35.18 3.55 -39.22
C MET A 213 35.70 3.16 -40.62
N ILE A 214 34.80 3.02 -41.60
CA ILE A 214 35.15 2.78 -43.00
C ILE A 214 35.94 3.96 -43.56
N ARG A 215 35.53 5.20 -43.25
CA ARG A 215 36.23 6.42 -43.69
C ARG A 215 37.62 6.56 -43.05
N GLY A 216 37.76 6.20 -41.78
CA GLY A 216 38.95 6.50 -40.98
C GLY A 216 39.12 7.98 -40.64
N GLY A 217 40.27 8.31 -40.05
CA GLY A 217 40.67 9.66 -39.64
C GLY A 217 42.19 9.80 -39.60
N LYS A 218 42.67 10.91 -39.02
CA LYS A 218 44.11 11.19 -38.91
C LYS A 218 44.82 10.24 -37.94
N GLN A 219 44.16 9.85 -36.84
CA GLN A 219 44.73 8.95 -35.83
C GLN A 219 44.29 7.48 -36.03
N GLN A 220 43.08 7.24 -36.54
CA GLN A 220 42.56 5.89 -36.81
C GLN A 220 42.60 5.57 -38.30
N GLN A 221 43.33 4.52 -38.68
CA GLN A 221 43.35 4.06 -40.08
C GLN A 221 41.96 3.56 -40.52
N SER A 222 41.60 3.89 -41.76
CA SER A 222 40.40 3.36 -42.42
C SER A 222 40.49 1.84 -42.56
N PHE A 223 39.42 1.11 -42.25
CA PHE A 223 39.34 -0.34 -42.45
C PHE A 223 39.59 -0.79 -43.89
N ILE A 224 39.22 0.05 -44.87
CA ILE A 224 39.40 -0.24 -46.30
C ILE A 224 40.55 0.58 -46.93
N GLY A 225 41.43 1.16 -46.11
CA GLY A 225 42.60 1.90 -46.60
C GLY A 225 42.34 3.26 -47.26
N ILE A 226 41.20 3.93 -47.02
CA ILE A 226 40.98 5.32 -47.46
C ILE A 226 42.03 6.23 -46.83
N GLN A 227 42.74 6.98 -47.68
CA GLN A 227 43.70 7.98 -47.24
C GLN A 227 42.98 9.24 -46.71
N TYR A 228 43.45 9.76 -45.58
CA TYR A 228 42.95 10.98 -44.97
C TYR A 228 43.05 12.16 -45.96
N CYS A 229 41.98 12.96 -46.05
CA CYS A 229 41.85 14.08 -47.01
C CYS A 229 41.87 13.73 -48.52
N SER A 230 41.72 12.46 -48.91
CA SER A 230 41.53 12.09 -50.32
C SER A 230 40.13 12.43 -50.86
N ASP A 231 39.94 12.40 -52.18
CA ASP A 231 38.61 12.57 -52.79
C ASP A 231 37.60 11.54 -52.24
N VAL A 232 38.05 10.30 -52.03
CA VAL A 232 37.24 9.21 -51.47
C VAL A 232 36.85 9.49 -50.00
N TYR A 233 37.70 10.16 -49.23
CA TYR A 233 37.40 10.59 -47.87
C TYR A 233 36.25 11.61 -47.82
N TRP A 234 36.24 12.57 -48.75
CA TRP A 234 35.16 13.56 -48.84
C TRP A 234 33.87 12.97 -49.41
N ILE A 235 33.96 12.07 -50.38
CA ILE A 235 32.81 11.33 -50.93
C ILE A 235 32.13 10.49 -49.83
N THR A 236 32.91 9.73 -49.06
CA THR A 236 32.36 8.92 -47.95
C THR A 236 31.77 9.78 -46.83
N THR A 237 32.35 10.96 -46.56
CA THR A 237 31.75 11.94 -45.63
C THR A 237 30.42 12.48 -46.14
N GLY A 238 30.32 12.80 -47.44
CA GLY A 238 29.05 13.21 -48.06
C GLY A 238 28.00 12.10 -48.08
N MET A 239 28.41 10.84 -48.21
CA MET A 239 27.52 9.68 -48.19
C MET A 239 26.78 9.52 -46.85
N ILE A 240 27.42 9.86 -45.72
CA ILE A 240 26.78 9.86 -44.39
C ILE A 240 25.54 10.77 -44.40
N ILE A 241 25.64 11.94 -45.03
CA ILE A 241 24.55 12.92 -45.11
C ILE A 241 23.38 12.31 -45.90
N VAL A 242 23.67 11.70 -47.04
CA VAL A 242 22.65 11.04 -47.88
C VAL A 242 21.95 9.92 -47.10
N VAL A 243 22.70 9.08 -46.38
CA VAL A 243 22.15 8.01 -45.54
C VAL A 243 21.24 8.57 -44.45
N LEU A 244 21.67 9.63 -43.75
CA LEU A 244 20.87 10.26 -42.70
C LEU A 244 19.59 10.91 -43.23
N LEU A 245 19.62 11.48 -44.45
CA LEU A 245 18.42 12.02 -45.10
C LEU A 245 17.44 10.91 -45.50
N LEU A 246 17.94 9.78 -46.04
CA LEU A 246 17.11 8.63 -46.39
C LEU A 246 16.48 7.99 -45.15
N ILE A 247 17.24 7.84 -44.07
CA ILE A 247 16.74 7.39 -42.76
C ILE A 247 15.65 8.36 -42.26
N SER A 248 15.89 9.67 -42.32
CA SER A 248 14.90 10.69 -41.91
C SER A 248 13.59 10.57 -42.69
N TYR A 249 13.67 10.32 -44.00
CA TYR A 249 12.49 10.08 -44.84
C TYR A 249 11.75 8.80 -44.45
N GLY A 250 12.47 7.71 -44.20
CA GLY A 250 11.89 6.45 -43.71
C GLY A 250 11.17 6.61 -42.37
N ILE A 251 11.74 7.37 -41.44
CA ILE A 251 11.14 7.66 -40.13
C ILE A 251 9.86 8.47 -40.29
N LYS A 252 9.85 9.49 -41.17
CA LYS A 252 8.62 10.25 -41.47
C LYS A 252 7.49 9.33 -41.92
N TYR A 253 7.79 8.41 -42.84
CA TYR A 253 6.80 7.46 -43.35
C TYR A 253 6.32 6.50 -42.25
N HIS A 254 7.24 5.96 -41.45
CA HIS A 254 6.93 5.03 -40.37
C HIS A 254 6.03 5.66 -39.29
N LEU A 255 6.47 6.80 -38.73
CA LEU A 255 5.71 7.51 -37.69
C LEU A 255 4.37 8.04 -38.23
N GLY A 256 4.34 8.54 -39.47
CA GLY A 256 3.09 8.97 -40.09
C GLY A 256 2.07 7.83 -40.25
N ARG A 257 2.52 6.60 -40.51
CA ARG A 257 1.64 5.41 -40.54
C ARG A 257 1.15 5.05 -39.15
N GLU A 258 2.02 5.07 -38.15
CA GLU A 258 1.66 4.80 -36.75
C GLU A 258 0.63 5.82 -36.23
N THR A 259 0.83 7.11 -36.48
CA THR A 259 -0.15 8.16 -36.13
C THR A 259 -1.51 7.93 -36.78
N ARG A 260 -1.56 7.53 -38.06
CA ARG A 260 -2.83 7.20 -38.73
C ARG A 260 -3.55 6.05 -38.04
N THR A 261 -2.83 4.96 -37.74
CA THR A 261 -3.40 3.81 -37.03
C THR A 261 -3.92 4.23 -35.65
N LYS A 262 -3.16 5.01 -34.87
CA LYS A 262 -3.61 5.51 -33.56
C LYS A 262 -4.89 6.37 -33.66
N ILE A 263 -5.02 7.20 -34.71
CA ILE A 263 -6.23 8.01 -34.95
C ILE A 263 -7.42 7.11 -35.36
N GLU A 264 -7.21 6.17 -36.28
CA GLU A 264 -8.26 5.28 -36.79
C GLU A 264 -8.88 4.39 -35.70
N ILE A 265 -8.08 3.94 -34.74
CA ILE A 265 -8.52 3.08 -33.62
C ILE A 265 -8.95 3.86 -32.37
N GLY A 266 -8.94 5.21 -32.41
CA GLY A 266 -9.32 6.05 -31.28
C GLY A 266 -8.32 6.10 -30.11
N TYR A 267 -7.07 5.64 -30.30
CA TYR A 267 -6.02 5.67 -29.27
C TYR A 267 -5.29 7.02 -29.19
N PHE A 268 -5.35 7.84 -30.25
CA PHE A 268 -4.60 9.10 -30.35
C PHE A 268 -5.10 10.18 -29.37
N ASN A 269 -4.20 10.76 -28.58
CA ASN A 269 -4.49 11.83 -27.63
C ASN A 269 -3.74 13.12 -27.98
N GLU A 270 -4.43 14.16 -28.42
CA GLU A 270 -3.83 15.45 -28.84
C GLU A 270 -2.99 16.18 -27.77
N LYS A 271 -3.19 15.87 -26.48
CA LYS A 271 -2.40 16.48 -25.39
C LYS A 271 -1.08 15.77 -25.12
N VAL A 272 -0.94 14.55 -25.63
CA VAL A 272 0.10 13.59 -25.25
C VAL A 272 0.87 13.14 -26.49
N ASP A 273 0.19 12.90 -27.59
CA ASP A 273 0.71 12.40 -28.86
C ASP A 273 0.88 13.51 -29.89
N PHE A 274 1.83 13.30 -30.79
CA PHE A 274 2.14 14.26 -31.84
C PHE A 274 1.62 13.82 -33.20
N ASN A 275 1.02 14.76 -33.92
CA ASN A 275 0.55 14.50 -35.26
C ASN A 275 1.69 14.58 -36.29
N PHE A 276 2.36 13.45 -36.53
CA PHE A 276 3.45 13.37 -37.51
C PHE A 276 2.98 13.33 -38.98
N ILE A 277 1.67 13.27 -39.23
CA ILE A 277 1.10 13.43 -40.57
C ILE A 277 1.23 14.90 -41.00
N GLU A 278 1.12 15.84 -40.05
CA GLU A 278 1.32 17.26 -40.31
C GLU A 278 2.78 17.55 -40.66
N SER A 279 3.02 17.87 -41.93
CA SER A 279 4.39 18.12 -42.42
C SER A 279 5.07 19.32 -41.75
N LYS A 280 4.29 20.30 -41.24
CA LYS A 280 4.86 21.48 -40.58
C LYS A 280 5.52 21.13 -39.24
N PHE A 281 4.83 20.40 -38.37
CA PHE A 281 5.38 19.99 -37.07
C PHE A 281 6.64 19.12 -37.25
N PHE A 282 6.55 18.10 -38.11
CA PHE A 282 7.70 17.24 -38.44
C PHE A 282 8.91 18.05 -38.92
N MET A 283 8.70 18.99 -39.85
CA MET A 283 9.78 19.83 -40.37
C MET A 283 10.40 20.72 -39.30
N ILE A 284 9.60 21.27 -38.38
CA ILE A 284 10.13 22.10 -37.29
C ILE A 284 11.03 21.27 -36.36
N VAL A 285 10.57 20.08 -35.96
CA VAL A 285 11.37 19.16 -35.11
C VAL A 285 12.64 18.74 -35.86
N TRP A 286 12.53 18.38 -37.13
CA TRP A 286 13.65 17.98 -37.99
C TRP A 286 14.71 19.08 -38.11
N ILE A 287 14.29 20.33 -38.40
CA ILE A 287 15.19 21.49 -38.48
C ILE A 287 15.83 21.77 -37.12
N SER A 288 15.09 21.61 -36.02
CA SER A 288 15.61 21.82 -34.66
C SER A 288 16.75 20.86 -34.32
N GLY A 289 16.64 19.59 -34.71
CA GLY A 289 17.69 18.60 -34.53
C GLY A 289 18.95 18.98 -35.30
N PHE A 290 18.80 19.38 -36.57
CA PHE A 290 19.92 19.82 -37.40
C PHE A 290 20.64 21.06 -36.85
N LEU A 291 19.89 22.13 -36.54
CA LEU A 291 20.46 23.35 -35.97
C LEU A 291 21.08 23.12 -34.59
N GLY A 292 20.41 22.30 -33.76
CA GLY A 292 20.93 21.85 -32.48
C GLY A 292 22.26 21.11 -32.65
N GLY A 293 22.33 20.18 -33.59
CA GLY A 293 23.55 19.46 -33.94
C GLY A 293 24.69 20.39 -34.34
N ILE A 294 24.45 21.33 -35.27
CA ILE A 294 25.49 22.29 -35.72
C ILE A 294 26.07 23.04 -34.54
N MET A 295 25.21 23.66 -33.72
CA MET A 295 25.65 24.44 -32.58
C MET A 295 26.35 23.55 -31.55
N GLY A 296 25.83 22.34 -31.32
CA GLY A 296 26.44 21.31 -30.49
C GLY A 296 27.88 21.02 -30.91
N GLY A 297 28.08 20.58 -32.15
CA GLY A 297 29.40 20.19 -32.67
C GLY A 297 30.36 21.37 -32.94
N MET A 298 29.85 22.59 -33.14
CA MET A 298 30.67 23.77 -33.40
C MET A 298 31.20 24.43 -32.13
N THR A 299 30.39 24.48 -31.07
CA THR A 299 30.64 25.36 -29.91
C THR A 299 30.63 24.65 -28.57
N GLY A 300 30.35 23.35 -28.51
CA GLY A 300 30.26 22.64 -27.22
C GLY A 300 28.97 22.91 -26.44
N VAL A 301 28.06 23.74 -26.95
CA VAL A 301 26.82 24.20 -26.29
C VAL A 301 25.90 23.06 -25.82
N GLY A 302 26.02 21.88 -26.40
CA GLY A 302 25.09 20.78 -26.19
C GLY A 302 23.80 21.05 -26.97
N ALA A 303 23.62 20.32 -28.07
CA ALA A 303 22.51 20.47 -29.02
C ALA A 303 21.11 20.57 -28.38
N GLY A 304 20.92 19.92 -27.24
CA GLY A 304 19.62 19.91 -26.60
C GLY A 304 19.14 21.26 -26.06
N ALA A 305 19.97 22.28 -25.83
CA ALA A 305 19.46 23.60 -25.44
C ALA A 305 18.55 24.22 -26.53
N ILE A 306 18.92 24.03 -27.80
CA ILE A 306 18.15 24.49 -28.96
C ILE A 306 16.92 23.61 -29.17
N ILE A 307 17.11 22.29 -29.12
CA ILE A 307 16.02 21.32 -29.28
C ILE A 307 14.94 21.57 -28.21
N VAL A 308 15.31 21.64 -26.93
CA VAL A 308 14.38 21.91 -25.81
C VAL A 308 13.62 23.20 -26.03
N SER A 309 14.32 24.28 -26.40
CA SER A 309 13.70 25.59 -26.64
C SER A 309 12.65 25.52 -27.75
N ILE A 310 12.96 24.84 -28.86
CA ILE A 310 12.04 24.71 -30.00
C ILE A 310 10.86 23.80 -29.67
N LEU A 311 11.09 22.68 -28.98
CA LEU A 311 10.02 21.79 -28.54
C LEU A 311 9.02 22.53 -27.62
N ILE A 312 9.50 23.32 -26.67
CA ILE A 312 8.65 24.16 -25.81
C ILE A 312 7.86 25.20 -26.63
N LEU A 313 8.46 25.77 -27.69
CA LEU A 313 7.76 26.68 -28.60
C LEU A 313 6.68 25.97 -29.43
N GLN A 314 6.79 24.66 -29.62
CA GLN A 314 5.77 23.81 -30.25
C GLN A 314 4.78 23.20 -29.24
N ASN A 315 4.68 23.77 -28.03
CA ASN A 315 3.78 23.33 -26.96
C ASN A 315 4.04 21.91 -26.44
N VAL A 316 5.23 21.35 -26.66
CA VAL A 316 5.65 20.13 -25.97
C VAL A 316 5.80 20.45 -24.48
N ASN A 317 5.29 19.55 -23.62
CA ASN A 317 5.43 19.69 -22.18
C ASN A 317 6.91 19.93 -21.79
N SER A 318 7.15 20.89 -20.90
CA SER A 318 8.49 21.34 -20.52
C SER A 318 9.38 20.19 -19.99
N ARG A 319 8.81 19.28 -19.20
CA ARG A 319 9.52 18.12 -18.63
C ARG A 319 9.87 17.10 -19.71
N VAL A 320 8.93 16.83 -20.63
CA VAL A 320 9.12 15.92 -21.77
C VAL A 320 10.16 16.46 -22.74
N ALA A 321 10.09 17.76 -23.07
CA ALA A 321 11.07 18.44 -23.92
C ALA A 321 12.48 18.36 -23.31
N SER A 322 12.61 18.65 -22.01
CA SER A 322 13.87 18.57 -21.27
C SER A 322 14.46 17.15 -21.26
N ALA A 323 13.65 16.15 -20.92
CA ALA A 323 14.07 14.75 -20.86
C ALA A 323 14.50 14.22 -22.24
N THR A 324 13.68 14.47 -23.27
CA THR A 324 13.96 14.11 -24.67
C THR A 324 15.23 14.81 -25.16
N GLY A 325 15.39 16.10 -24.85
CA GLY A 325 16.59 16.86 -25.20
C GLY A 325 17.87 16.36 -24.51
N GLY A 326 17.78 15.98 -23.22
CA GLY A 326 18.89 15.36 -22.48
C GLY A 326 19.30 14.01 -23.07
N PHE A 327 18.32 13.18 -23.44
CA PHE A 327 18.56 11.91 -24.12
C PHE A 327 19.25 12.10 -25.48
N GLN A 328 18.86 13.11 -26.27
CA GLN A 328 19.55 13.43 -27.52
C GLN A 328 21.00 13.87 -27.30
N LYS A 329 21.28 14.65 -26.23
CA LYS A 329 22.65 15.08 -25.90
C LYS A 329 23.59 13.90 -25.67
N LEU A 330 23.10 12.79 -25.10
CA LEU A 330 23.90 11.57 -24.88
C LEU A 330 24.53 11.07 -26.19
N PHE A 331 23.71 10.88 -27.22
CA PHE A 331 24.20 10.39 -28.51
C PHE A 331 25.12 11.38 -29.23
N ILE A 332 24.78 12.67 -29.20
CA ILE A 332 25.53 13.71 -29.91
C ILE A 332 26.91 13.92 -29.27
N SER A 333 26.97 13.92 -27.93
CA SER A 333 28.24 14.03 -27.20
C SER A 333 29.11 12.80 -27.42
N LEU A 334 28.56 11.59 -27.35
CA LEU A 334 29.28 10.36 -27.66
C LEU A 334 29.82 10.36 -29.10
N PHE A 335 28.96 10.72 -30.06
CA PHE A 335 29.33 10.83 -31.48
C PHE A 335 30.51 11.79 -31.67
N THR A 336 30.43 12.98 -31.09
CA THR A 336 31.44 14.02 -31.27
C THR A 336 32.75 13.67 -30.55
N THR A 337 32.67 13.03 -29.38
CA THR A 337 33.85 12.48 -28.69
C THR A 337 34.56 11.42 -29.53
N ILE A 338 33.82 10.47 -30.12
CA ILE A 338 34.40 9.44 -31.00
C ILE A 338 35.04 10.10 -32.23
N LEU A 339 34.33 11.05 -32.86
CA LEU A 339 34.84 11.76 -34.04
C LEU A 339 36.13 12.52 -33.75
N SER A 340 36.19 13.22 -32.62
CA SER A 340 37.37 13.99 -32.18
C SER A 340 38.56 13.08 -31.86
N TYR A 341 38.32 11.93 -31.25
CA TYR A 341 39.34 10.90 -31.04
C TYR A 341 39.87 10.36 -32.37
N GLN A 342 39.00 10.07 -33.34
CA GLN A 342 39.43 9.58 -34.67
C GLN A 342 40.28 10.59 -35.44
N GLN A 343 40.01 11.89 -35.24
CA GLN A 343 40.76 13.00 -35.84
C GLN A 343 42.10 13.27 -35.14
N GLY A 344 42.37 12.65 -34.00
CA GLY A 344 43.61 12.87 -33.24
C GLY A 344 43.60 14.11 -32.36
N ASP A 345 42.42 14.70 -32.13
CA ASP A 345 42.27 15.92 -31.34
C ASP A 345 42.13 15.63 -29.84
N LEU A 346 41.76 14.38 -29.47
CA LEU A 346 41.65 13.89 -28.09
C LEU A 346 42.45 12.60 -27.89
N ASN A 347 43.12 12.49 -26.74
CA ASN A 347 43.84 11.29 -26.32
C ASN A 347 43.02 10.43 -25.35
N LYS A 348 43.33 9.13 -25.26
CA LYS A 348 42.60 8.16 -24.40
C LYS A 348 42.56 8.58 -22.91
N ASN A 349 43.67 9.09 -22.40
CA ASN A 349 43.78 9.50 -20.99
C ASN A 349 42.91 10.72 -20.69
N GLU A 350 42.86 11.69 -21.60
CA GLU A 350 42.00 12.87 -21.50
C GLU A 350 40.52 12.46 -21.50
N ILE A 351 40.14 11.55 -22.41
CA ILE A 351 38.78 11.02 -22.49
C ILE A 351 38.39 10.33 -21.19
N LEU A 352 39.23 9.44 -20.66
CA LEU A 352 38.92 8.72 -19.43
C LEU A 352 38.76 9.68 -18.24
N PHE A 353 39.67 10.65 -18.09
CA PHE A 353 39.64 11.61 -17.00
C PHE A 353 38.38 12.48 -17.02
N PHE A 354 38.09 13.14 -18.14
CA PHE A 354 36.93 14.01 -18.26
C PHE A 354 35.60 13.25 -18.27
N PHE A 355 35.59 11.98 -18.73
CA PHE A 355 34.41 11.13 -18.63
C PHE A 355 34.07 10.78 -17.18
N ILE A 356 35.09 10.41 -16.38
CA ILE A 356 34.93 10.12 -14.96
C ILE A 356 34.45 11.37 -14.21
N LEU A 357 35.02 12.55 -14.49
CA LEU A 357 34.54 13.82 -13.92
C LEU A 357 33.05 14.08 -14.27
N GLY A 358 32.65 13.81 -15.51
CA GLY A 358 31.26 13.92 -15.95
C GLY A 358 30.33 12.97 -15.20
N LEU A 359 30.73 11.72 -14.99
CA LEU A 359 29.97 10.73 -14.20
C LEU A 359 29.81 11.18 -12.75
N PHE A 360 30.90 11.63 -12.10
CA PHE A 360 30.86 12.12 -10.72
C PHE A 360 29.91 13.32 -10.57
N SER A 361 29.91 14.24 -11.52
CA SER A 361 28.98 15.37 -11.53
C SER A 361 27.51 14.93 -11.59
N GLY A 362 27.20 13.96 -12.44
CA GLY A 362 25.86 13.37 -12.52
C GLY A 362 25.44 12.72 -11.20
N LEU A 363 26.32 11.91 -10.61
CA LEU A 363 26.03 11.11 -9.41
C LEU A 363 25.96 11.95 -8.13
N LEU A 364 26.87 12.90 -7.93
CA LEU A 364 27.01 13.63 -6.67
C LEU A 364 26.08 14.84 -6.55
N ILE A 365 25.64 15.40 -7.68
CA ILE A 365 24.92 16.68 -7.67
C ILE A 365 23.61 16.59 -8.43
N ALA A 366 23.63 16.20 -9.71
CA ALA A 366 22.40 16.16 -10.50
C ALA A 366 21.39 15.13 -9.94
N GLY A 367 21.89 13.98 -9.48
CA GLY A 367 21.15 12.95 -8.76
C GLY A 367 20.50 13.47 -7.47
N PRO A 368 21.25 13.92 -6.47
CA PRO A 368 20.65 14.40 -5.22
C PRO A 368 19.79 15.66 -5.38
N MET A 369 20.15 16.61 -6.25
CA MET A 369 19.37 17.83 -6.44
C MET A 369 18.04 17.59 -7.14
N SER A 370 18.01 16.71 -8.14
CA SER A 370 16.74 16.32 -8.77
C SER A 370 15.82 15.58 -7.77
N TYR A 371 16.39 14.81 -6.83
CA TYR A 371 15.65 14.19 -5.72
C TYR A 371 15.02 15.23 -4.79
N ILE A 372 15.82 16.19 -4.33
CA ILE A 372 15.37 17.26 -3.43
C ILE A 372 14.27 18.10 -4.10
N PHE A 373 14.41 18.39 -5.40
CA PHE A 373 13.40 19.15 -6.15
C PHE A 373 12.08 18.39 -6.30
N ILE A 374 12.14 17.07 -6.48
CA ILE A 374 10.96 16.20 -6.52
C ILE A 374 10.30 16.12 -5.14
N GLN A 375 11.05 15.90 -4.06
CA GLN A 375 10.51 15.91 -2.69
C GLN A 375 9.83 17.23 -2.34
N ARG A 376 10.44 18.36 -2.69
CA ARG A 376 9.90 19.69 -2.32
C ARG A 376 8.62 20.06 -3.07
N ASN A 377 8.36 19.44 -4.23
CA ASN A 377 7.08 19.55 -4.93
C ASN A 377 6.05 18.51 -4.45
N SER A 378 6.49 17.41 -3.82
CA SER A 378 5.61 16.45 -3.14
C SER A 378 4.86 17.07 -1.95
N ASP A 379 5.50 17.99 -1.23
CA ASP A 379 4.89 18.70 -0.10
C ASP A 379 3.75 19.65 -0.53
N ASN A 380 3.62 19.97 -1.82
CA ASN A 380 2.60 20.87 -2.38
C ASN A 380 1.41 20.12 -3.04
N GLY A 381 1.25 18.82 -2.78
CA GLY A 381 -0.08 18.19 -2.85
C GLY A 381 -0.57 17.63 -4.19
N GLN A 382 0.26 17.52 -5.24
CA GLN A 382 -0.12 16.77 -6.45
C GLN A 382 1.09 16.11 -7.15
N MET A 383 1.32 14.82 -6.91
CA MET A 383 1.88 13.88 -7.90
C MET A 383 1.60 12.43 -7.51
N GLU A 384 1.41 11.56 -8.51
CA GLU A 384 1.08 10.14 -8.35
C GLU A 384 2.28 9.34 -7.81
N GLN A 385 1.97 8.33 -6.98
CA GLN A 385 2.86 7.36 -6.31
C GLN A 385 4.00 6.77 -7.17
N ASN A 386 3.93 6.87 -8.50
CA ASN A 386 4.88 6.32 -9.45
C ASN A 386 6.15 7.16 -9.64
N ASP A 387 6.11 8.48 -9.47
CA ASP A 387 7.30 9.34 -9.64
C ASP A 387 8.31 9.20 -8.49
N LEU A 388 7.85 8.71 -7.33
CA LEU A 388 8.70 8.37 -6.18
C LEU A 388 9.40 7.01 -6.38
N ASN A 389 8.74 6.05 -7.02
CA ASN A 389 9.26 4.70 -7.25
C ASN A 389 10.46 4.66 -8.22
N SER A 390 10.49 5.58 -9.18
CA SER A 390 11.55 5.71 -10.19
C SER A 390 12.89 6.16 -9.60
N TYR A 391 12.83 7.04 -8.59
CA TYR A 391 14.01 7.49 -7.85
C TYR A 391 14.48 6.48 -6.81
N ILE A 392 13.51 5.75 -6.25
CA ILE A 392 13.78 4.60 -5.40
C ILE A 392 14.56 3.57 -6.22
N LEU A 393 14.22 3.23 -7.46
CA LEU A 393 14.86 2.13 -8.22
C LEU A 393 16.40 2.20 -8.41
N LEU A 394 16.99 3.36 -8.70
CA LEU A 394 18.46 3.48 -8.85
C LEU A 394 19.17 3.54 -7.48
N ASN A 395 18.53 4.21 -6.52
CA ASN A 395 18.96 4.22 -5.12
C ASN A 395 18.64 2.89 -4.42
N TYR A 396 17.76 2.07 -4.98
CA TYR A 396 17.34 0.73 -4.59
C TYR A 396 18.22 -0.31 -5.24
N TYR A 397 18.90 -0.02 -6.36
CA TYR A 397 19.97 -0.87 -6.87
C TYR A 397 21.28 -0.69 -6.08
N PHE A 398 21.63 0.55 -5.72
CA PHE A 398 22.75 0.82 -4.80
C PHE A 398 22.39 0.54 -3.33
N LYS A 399 21.16 0.84 -2.88
CA LYS A 399 20.63 0.29 -1.62
C LYS A 399 20.56 -1.21 -1.73
N GLN A 400 20.15 -1.88 -2.80
CA GLN A 400 20.12 -3.36 -2.85
C GLN A 400 21.51 -3.92 -2.64
N LYS A 401 22.58 -3.30 -3.16
CA LYS A 401 23.94 -3.78 -2.86
C LYS A 401 24.39 -3.54 -1.41
N ILE A 402 23.77 -2.58 -0.71
CA ILE A 402 24.00 -2.27 0.72
C ILE A 402 22.94 -2.93 1.65
N TYR A 403 21.76 -3.28 1.14
CA TYR A 403 20.63 -3.97 1.78
C TYR A 403 20.69 -5.48 1.52
N MET A 404 21.45 -5.93 0.52
CA MET A 404 21.99 -7.30 0.44
C MET A 404 22.95 -7.59 1.60
N GLN A 405 23.25 -6.60 2.46
CA GLN A 405 23.88 -6.79 3.75
C GLN A 405 22.90 -6.69 4.94
N GLN A 406 21.59 -6.53 4.73
CA GLN A 406 20.60 -6.73 5.79
C GLN A 406 19.81 -8.00 5.53
N SER A 407 20.04 -8.97 6.40
CA SER A 407 19.84 -10.37 6.12
C SER A 407 18.48 -10.91 6.56
N SER A 408 17.72 -10.18 7.39
CA SER A 408 16.46 -10.65 8.00
C SER A 408 15.22 -9.83 7.63
N ILE A 409 14.05 -10.48 7.71
CA ILE A 409 12.72 -9.85 7.67
C ILE A 409 12.15 -9.78 9.08
N TYR A 410 11.45 -8.69 9.38
CA TYR A 410 10.65 -8.55 10.59
C TYR A 410 9.16 -8.57 10.24
N ILE A 411 8.34 -9.27 11.03
CA ILE A 411 6.89 -9.30 10.89
C ILE A 411 6.28 -8.86 12.22
N LEU A 412 5.40 -7.87 12.15
CA LEU A 412 4.52 -7.44 13.24
C LEU A 412 3.15 -8.07 13.00
N HIS A 413 2.72 -8.95 13.91
CA HIS A 413 1.46 -9.66 13.83
C HIS A 413 0.53 -9.31 14.99
N PHE A 414 -0.75 -9.12 14.68
CA PHE A 414 -1.84 -9.00 15.64
C PHE A 414 -3.16 -9.54 15.07
N ASN A 415 -4.14 -9.74 15.93
CA ASN A 415 -5.45 -10.33 15.62
C ASN A 415 -6.49 -9.89 16.67
N ASP A 416 -7.78 -9.98 16.33
CA ASP A 416 -8.92 -9.84 17.25
C ASP A 416 -8.89 -8.53 18.05
N VAL A 417 -9.04 -7.40 17.36
CA VAL A 417 -8.89 -6.05 17.93
C VAL A 417 -10.19 -5.26 17.90
N TYR A 418 -11.00 -5.46 18.93
CA TYR A 418 -12.34 -4.89 19.01
C TYR A 418 -12.32 -3.46 19.55
N ASP A 419 -11.72 -3.27 20.73
CA ASP A 419 -11.77 -1.99 21.43
C ASP A 419 -10.53 -1.14 21.12
N ILE A 420 -10.77 0.09 20.65
CA ILE A 420 -9.70 1.05 20.34
C ILE A 420 -9.20 1.77 21.61
N GLU A 421 -10.00 1.76 22.68
CA GLU A 421 -9.65 2.28 23.99
C GLU A 421 -8.73 1.37 24.82
N GLU A 422 -8.18 1.93 25.89
CA GLU A 422 -7.42 1.17 26.87
C GLU A 422 -8.33 0.27 27.72
N GLN A 423 -7.83 -0.92 28.01
CA GLN A 423 -8.49 -1.89 28.87
C GLN A 423 -8.34 -1.51 30.35
N LEU A 424 -9.22 -2.01 31.21
CA LEU A 424 -9.19 -1.69 32.64
C LEU A 424 -7.94 -2.23 33.35
N HIS A 425 -7.45 -3.40 32.95
CA HIS A 425 -6.35 -4.11 33.59
C HIS A 425 -5.16 -4.28 32.65
N GLU A 426 -3.96 -4.46 33.21
CA GLU A 426 -2.75 -4.73 32.43
C GLU A 426 -2.80 -6.11 31.75
N PRO A 427 -2.20 -6.28 30.55
CA PRO A 427 -1.71 -5.21 29.67
C PRO A 427 -2.83 -4.29 29.19
N LYS A 428 -2.61 -2.97 29.23
CA LYS A 428 -3.61 -1.95 28.89
C LYS A 428 -4.06 -1.96 27.43
N GLY A 429 -3.17 -2.24 26.48
CA GLY A 429 -3.47 -2.16 25.05
C GLY A 429 -3.89 -0.75 24.60
N GLY A 430 -4.92 -0.70 23.76
CA GLY A 430 -5.47 0.51 23.14
C GLY A 430 -4.72 0.95 21.89
N ALA A 431 -5.45 1.45 20.89
CA ALA A 431 -4.93 1.79 19.56
C ALA A 431 -3.81 2.83 19.61
N ALA A 432 -3.89 3.83 20.51
CA ALA A 432 -2.91 4.91 20.60
C ALA A 432 -1.51 4.44 21.04
N ARG A 433 -1.45 3.54 22.02
CA ARG A 433 -0.20 2.96 22.51
C ARG A 433 0.34 1.88 21.59
N PHE A 434 -0.57 1.09 21.03
CA PHE A 434 -0.24 0.11 20.03
C PHE A 434 0.42 0.76 18.81
N LEU A 435 -0.14 1.86 18.31
CA LEU A 435 0.45 2.65 17.23
C LEU A 435 1.84 3.18 17.59
N TYR A 436 2.03 3.67 18.82
CA TYR A 436 3.33 4.12 19.30
C TYR A 436 4.39 3.00 19.20
N VAL A 437 4.07 1.82 19.74
CA VAL A 437 4.96 0.63 19.68
C VAL A 437 5.27 0.25 18.24
N MET A 438 4.24 0.15 17.38
CA MET A 438 4.42 -0.15 15.96
C MET A 438 5.33 0.85 15.26
N ASN A 439 5.13 2.15 15.48
CA ASN A 439 5.95 3.20 14.89
C ASN A 439 7.40 3.13 15.36
N GLN A 440 7.64 2.90 16.66
CA GLN A 440 8.99 2.71 17.18
C GLN A 440 9.68 1.49 16.56
N LEU A 441 8.98 0.36 16.44
CA LEU A 441 9.55 -0.84 15.81
C LEU A 441 9.83 -0.60 14.32
N LYS A 442 8.86 -0.08 13.56
CA LYS A 442 9.03 0.19 12.12
C LYS A 442 10.13 1.22 11.81
N GLN A 443 10.33 2.21 12.68
CA GLN A 443 11.39 3.20 12.52
C GLN A 443 12.79 2.61 12.74
N ASN A 444 12.91 1.67 13.68
CA ASN A 444 14.20 1.11 14.11
C ASN A 444 14.55 -0.23 13.43
N LEU A 445 13.55 -0.96 12.93
CA LEU A 445 13.70 -2.23 12.24
C LEU A 445 13.40 -2.02 10.74
N PRO A 446 14.42 -1.72 9.92
CA PRO A 446 14.24 -1.71 8.47
C PRO A 446 13.80 -3.12 8.04
N ASN A 447 13.00 -3.21 6.99
CA ASN A 447 12.44 -4.46 6.49
C ASN A 447 11.39 -5.09 7.44
N THR A 448 10.42 -4.28 7.89
CA THR A 448 9.27 -4.73 8.70
C THR A 448 7.97 -4.79 7.90
N LEU A 449 7.27 -5.92 7.98
CA LEU A 449 5.89 -6.13 7.50
C LEU A 449 4.90 -6.08 8.65
N THR A 450 3.66 -5.65 8.40
CA THR A 450 2.55 -5.69 9.36
C THR A 450 1.42 -6.54 8.82
N LEU A 451 1.11 -7.62 9.54
CA LEU A 451 0.13 -8.61 9.13
C LEU A 451 -0.97 -8.70 10.18
N PHE A 452 -2.22 -8.81 9.72
CA PHE A 452 -3.40 -8.81 10.59
C PHE A 452 -4.29 -10.02 10.31
N SER A 453 -4.67 -10.76 11.34
CA SER A 453 -5.51 -11.97 11.20
C SER A 453 -6.97 -11.74 11.58
N GLY A 454 -7.57 -10.61 11.22
CA GLY A 454 -9.03 -10.40 11.23
C GLY A 454 -9.68 -10.10 12.58
N ASP A 455 -10.99 -9.86 12.52
CA ASP A 455 -11.87 -9.42 13.61
C ASP A 455 -11.51 -8.04 14.18
N VAL A 456 -11.97 -6.99 13.49
CA VAL A 456 -11.73 -5.58 13.89
C VAL A 456 -12.99 -4.73 13.92
N PHE A 457 -13.99 -5.00 13.08
CA PHE A 457 -15.13 -4.08 12.96
C PHE A 457 -16.21 -4.28 14.03
N SER A 458 -16.28 -5.46 14.64
CA SER A 458 -17.23 -5.87 15.68
C SER A 458 -16.63 -7.02 16.51
N PRO A 459 -17.07 -7.29 17.76
CA PRO A 459 -17.98 -6.49 18.56
C PRO A 459 -17.24 -5.57 19.52
N SER A 460 -17.37 -4.25 19.31
CA SER A 460 -16.95 -3.23 20.28
C SER A 460 -18.13 -2.42 20.79
N SER A 461 -18.02 -1.87 22.01
CA SER A 461 -18.99 -0.90 22.54
C SER A 461 -19.26 0.25 21.56
N LEU A 462 -18.23 0.70 20.83
CA LEU A 462 -18.34 1.78 19.84
C LEU A 462 -19.05 1.35 18.55
N THR A 463 -19.09 0.05 18.25
CA THR A 463 -19.68 -0.51 17.04
C THR A 463 -21.16 -0.16 16.90
N HIS A 464 -21.90 -0.08 18.01
CA HIS A 464 -23.32 0.27 17.98
C HIS A 464 -23.62 1.67 17.44
N ILE A 465 -22.70 2.62 17.61
CA ILE A 465 -22.89 4.01 17.17
C ILE A 465 -22.22 4.23 15.81
N TYR A 466 -21.06 3.61 15.60
CA TYR A 466 -20.22 3.89 14.46
C TYR A 466 -20.27 2.82 13.37
N HIS A 467 -20.90 1.67 13.62
CA HIS A 467 -21.01 0.57 12.66
C HIS A 467 -19.66 0.24 11.99
N GLY A 468 -18.62 -0.06 12.78
CA GLY A 468 -17.26 -0.33 12.28
C GLY A 468 -16.44 0.91 11.85
N SER A 469 -17.05 2.06 11.53
CA SER A 469 -16.27 3.22 11.02
C SER A 469 -15.26 3.83 12.00
N HIS A 470 -15.35 3.50 13.29
CA HIS A 470 -14.45 3.98 14.34
C HIS A 470 -13.03 3.41 14.22
N VAL A 471 -12.85 2.22 13.63
CA VAL A 471 -11.54 1.57 13.45
C VAL A 471 -10.83 1.94 12.15
N ILE A 472 -11.47 2.67 11.23
CA ILE A 472 -10.90 3.03 9.92
C ILE A 472 -9.60 3.83 10.07
N TYR A 473 -9.59 4.88 10.90
CA TYR A 473 -8.38 5.68 11.13
C TYR A 473 -7.26 4.85 11.79
N PRO A 474 -7.50 4.05 12.85
CA PRO A 474 -6.53 3.07 13.35
C PRO A 474 -5.94 2.16 12.27
N LEU A 475 -6.77 1.53 11.43
CA LEU A 475 -6.32 0.61 10.38
C LEU A 475 -5.41 1.31 9.35
N GLN A 476 -5.76 2.54 8.94
CA GLN A 476 -4.94 3.35 8.04
C GLN A 476 -3.57 3.69 8.64
N GLU A 477 -3.52 4.06 9.92
CA GLU A 477 -2.29 4.43 10.61
C GLU A 477 -1.40 3.23 10.94
N PHE A 478 -1.98 2.05 11.18
CA PHE A 478 -1.21 0.82 11.39
C PHE A 478 -0.44 0.39 10.13
N LYS A 479 -0.84 0.84 8.93
CA LYS A 479 -0.17 0.52 7.66
C LYS A 479 0.01 -0.99 7.51
N ILE A 480 -1.12 -1.70 7.50
CA ILE A 480 -1.18 -3.15 7.38
C ILE A 480 -0.86 -3.54 5.93
N ASP A 481 0.11 -4.43 5.75
CA ASP A 481 0.52 -4.92 4.44
C ASP A 481 -0.49 -5.92 3.86
N VAL A 482 -1.00 -6.82 4.71
CA VAL A 482 -1.99 -7.85 4.37
C VAL A 482 -2.85 -8.18 5.58
N ALA A 483 -4.17 -8.29 5.37
CA ALA A 483 -5.13 -8.68 6.40
C ALA A 483 -6.02 -9.85 5.94
N CYS A 484 -6.30 -10.79 6.84
CA CYS A 484 -7.37 -11.79 6.63
C CYS A 484 -8.67 -11.27 7.26
N LEU A 485 -9.82 -11.58 6.66
CA LEU A 485 -11.11 -11.32 7.29
C LEU A 485 -11.39 -12.35 8.39
N GLY A 486 -12.03 -11.90 9.48
CA GLY A 486 -12.58 -12.74 10.54
C GLY A 486 -14.11 -12.81 10.51
N ASN A 487 -14.73 -13.57 11.41
CA ASN A 487 -16.19 -13.77 11.41
C ASN A 487 -16.93 -12.50 11.76
N HIS A 488 -16.42 -11.75 12.73
CA HIS A 488 -17.10 -10.55 13.19
C HIS A 488 -16.93 -9.36 12.25
N ASP A 489 -16.03 -9.45 11.27
CA ASP A 489 -16.02 -8.48 10.17
C ASP A 489 -17.32 -8.59 9.33
N PHE A 490 -17.99 -9.74 9.34
CA PHE A 490 -19.27 -10.00 8.67
C PHE A 490 -20.51 -9.84 9.57
N ASP A 491 -20.37 -9.21 10.73
CA ASP A 491 -21.50 -8.82 11.58
C ASP A 491 -22.35 -7.68 10.94
N PHE A 492 -21.96 -7.20 9.75
CA PHE A 492 -22.65 -6.17 8.98
C PHE A 492 -23.15 -6.71 7.64
N PRO A 493 -24.15 -6.04 7.04
CA PRO A 493 -24.49 -6.25 5.63
C PRO A 493 -23.26 -6.15 4.72
N LEU A 494 -23.20 -7.00 3.69
CA LEU A 494 -22.03 -7.18 2.84
C LEU A 494 -21.60 -5.89 2.12
N ASP A 495 -22.56 -5.08 1.66
CA ASP A 495 -22.31 -3.78 1.04
C ASP A 495 -21.63 -2.80 2.00
N HIS A 496 -22.08 -2.75 3.25
CA HIS A 496 -21.47 -1.92 4.28
C HIS A 496 -20.06 -2.40 4.64
N LEU A 497 -19.84 -3.72 4.71
CA LEU A 497 -18.50 -4.27 4.90
C LEU A 497 -17.57 -3.86 3.75
N GLU A 498 -17.99 -4.02 2.50
CA GLU A 498 -17.19 -3.63 1.33
C GLU A 498 -16.77 -2.14 1.38
N ASP A 499 -17.69 -1.25 1.80
CA ASP A 499 -17.39 0.16 2.01
C ASP A 499 -16.34 0.39 3.11
N LEU A 500 -16.40 -0.36 4.22
CA LEU A 500 -15.40 -0.29 5.30
C LEU A 500 -14.03 -0.80 4.84
N LEU A 501 -13.98 -1.91 4.10
CA LEU A 501 -12.74 -2.48 3.56
C LEU A 501 -12.08 -1.51 2.57
N GLN A 502 -12.87 -0.87 1.71
CA GLN A 502 -12.36 0.14 0.77
C GLN A 502 -11.78 1.35 1.51
N GLN A 503 -12.47 1.83 2.55
CA GLN A 503 -12.01 2.96 3.36
C GLN A 503 -10.76 2.66 4.18
N SER A 504 -10.56 1.40 4.61
CA SER A 504 -9.40 1.04 5.43
C SER A 504 -8.06 1.09 4.68
N ASN A 505 -8.09 1.17 3.34
CA ASN A 505 -6.91 1.15 2.46
C ASN A 505 -5.96 -0.04 2.77
N THR A 506 -6.54 -1.15 3.24
CA THR A 506 -5.81 -2.36 3.63
C THR A 506 -6.06 -3.46 2.60
N PRO A 507 -5.02 -4.20 2.18
CA PRO A 507 -5.20 -5.35 1.30
C PRO A 507 -5.77 -6.56 2.06
N TRP A 508 -7.07 -6.79 1.89
CA TRP A 508 -7.78 -7.92 2.51
C TRP A 508 -7.72 -9.17 1.64
N ILE A 509 -7.58 -10.34 2.26
CA ILE A 509 -7.55 -11.64 1.60
C ILE A 509 -8.51 -12.65 2.22
N LEU A 510 -9.09 -13.50 1.37
CA LEU A 510 -9.87 -14.68 1.76
C LEU A 510 -9.80 -15.70 0.61
N SER A 511 -9.31 -16.90 0.90
CA SER A 511 -8.91 -17.88 -0.14
C SER A 511 -9.89 -19.03 -0.29
N ASN A 512 -10.75 -19.29 0.72
CA ASN A 512 -11.58 -20.49 0.77
C ASN A 512 -13.09 -20.23 0.98
N VAL A 513 -13.52 -18.97 0.97
CA VAL A 513 -14.95 -18.62 1.04
C VAL A 513 -15.33 -17.68 -0.10
N TYR A 514 -16.32 -18.08 -0.88
CA TYR A 514 -16.70 -17.45 -2.14
C TYR A 514 -18.18 -17.09 -2.14
N ASP A 515 -18.54 -16.06 -2.90
CA ASP A 515 -19.93 -15.81 -3.27
C ASP A 515 -20.30 -16.69 -4.47
N LYS A 516 -21.34 -17.51 -4.34
CA LYS A 516 -21.81 -18.41 -5.41
C LYS A 516 -22.25 -17.68 -6.67
N LEU A 517 -22.77 -16.47 -6.54
CA LEU A 517 -23.30 -15.68 -7.64
C LEU A 517 -22.16 -15.09 -8.48
N THR A 518 -21.15 -14.52 -7.84
CA THR A 518 -20.04 -13.84 -8.52
C THR A 518 -18.86 -14.76 -8.80
N GLN A 519 -18.76 -15.90 -8.09
CA GLN A 519 -17.61 -16.80 -8.09
C GLN A 519 -16.30 -16.13 -7.63
N MET A 520 -16.39 -14.98 -6.96
CA MET A 520 -15.27 -14.26 -6.35
C MET A 520 -15.20 -14.55 -4.84
N PRO A 521 -14.03 -14.37 -4.19
CA PRO A 521 -13.96 -14.38 -2.74
C PRO A 521 -15.01 -13.45 -2.11
N LEU A 522 -15.59 -13.89 -1.00
CA LEU A 522 -16.65 -13.15 -0.31
C LEU A 522 -16.18 -11.73 0.06
N ALA A 523 -17.06 -10.72 -0.03
CA ALA A 523 -16.76 -9.29 0.14
C ALA A 523 -15.76 -8.71 -0.90
N ASN A 524 -15.66 -9.34 -2.08
CA ASN A 524 -14.83 -8.88 -3.21
C ASN A 524 -13.35 -8.68 -2.85
N VAL A 525 -12.84 -9.44 -1.87
CA VAL A 525 -11.43 -9.39 -1.46
C VAL A 525 -10.52 -10.22 -2.35
N LEU A 526 -9.21 -10.11 -2.13
CA LEU A 526 -8.23 -10.82 -2.93
C LEU A 526 -8.18 -12.31 -2.53
N PRO A 527 -8.06 -13.25 -3.48
CA PRO A 527 -7.91 -14.68 -3.16
C PRO A 527 -6.54 -14.99 -2.53
N TYR A 528 -5.52 -14.22 -2.89
CA TYR A 528 -4.17 -14.27 -2.34
C TYR A 528 -3.45 -12.96 -2.66
N LYS A 529 -2.29 -12.75 -2.04
CA LYS A 529 -1.41 -11.62 -2.38
C LYS A 529 0.05 -12.08 -2.45
N ILE A 530 0.84 -11.41 -3.29
CA ILE A 530 2.29 -11.63 -3.37
C ILE A 530 3.00 -10.32 -3.07
N GLN A 531 4.06 -10.37 -2.27
CA GLN A 531 4.90 -9.22 -1.98
C GLN A 531 6.38 -9.63 -2.05
N SER A 532 7.15 -8.90 -2.84
CA SER A 532 8.60 -9.07 -2.91
C SER A 532 9.28 -8.21 -1.83
N PHE A 533 10.17 -8.81 -1.07
CA PHE A 533 10.82 -8.15 0.05
C PHE A 533 12.25 -8.68 0.26
N GLY A 534 13.24 -7.88 -0.15
CA GLY A 534 14.62 -8.34 -0.21
C GLY A 534 14.77 -9.52 -1.16
N HIS A 535 15.27 -10.65 -0.67
CA HIS A 535 15.36 -11.91 -1.42
C HIS A 535 14.13 -12.81 -1.24
N PHE A 536 13.14 -12.40 -0.44
CA PHE A 536 11.91 -13.15 -0.26
C PHE A 536 10.88 -12.74 -1.31
N GLN A 537 10.27 -13.74 -1.94
CA GLN A 537 9.03 -13.59 -2.68
C GLN A 537 7.94 -14.27 -1.86
N ILE A 538 7.17 -13.45 -1.14
CA ILE A 538 6.25 -13.93 -0.11
C ILE A 538 4.84 -14.04 -0.70
N GLY A 539 4.27 -15.24 -0.62
CA GLY A 539 2.86 -15.49 -0.92
C GLY A 539 2.01 -15.45 0.36
N PHE A 540 0.87 -14.79 0.32
CA PHE A 540 -0.09 -14.68 1.42
C PHE A 540 -1.43 -15.28 1.04
N ILE A 541 -1.95 -16.16 1.90
CA ILE A 541 -3.29 -16.76 1.77
C ILE A 541 -4.12 -16.50 3.03
N GLY A 542 -5.44 -16.39 2.88
CA GLY A 542 -6.39 -16.09 3.95
C GLY A 542 -7.35 -17.25 4.15
N LEU A 543 -7.44 -17.86 5.33
CA LEU A 543 -8.29 -19.05 5.55
C LEU A 543 -9.26 -18.88 6.71
N ALA A 544 -10.51 -19.29 6.48
CA ALA A 544 -11.57 -19.36 7.49
C ALA A 544 -12.02 -20.82 7.73
N GLU A 545 -12.52 -21.12 8.93
CA GLU A 545 -13.06 -22.44 9.28
C GLU A 545 -14.52 -22.60 8.80
N GLU A 546 -15.06 -23.82 8.74
CA GLU A 546 -16.44 -24.01 8.25
C GLU A 546 -17.47 -23.46 9.25
N GLU A 547 -17.18 -23.60 10.55
CA GLU A 547 -18.03 -23.10 11.64
C GLU A 547 -18.20 -21.57 11.60
N TRP A 548 -17.29 -20.87 10.93
CA TRP A 548 -17.36 -19.44 10.62
C TRP A 548 -18.67 -19.05 9.96
N LEU A 549 -19.18 -19.87 9.03
CA LEU A 549 -20.41 -19.61 8.27
C LEU A 549 -21.65 -19.52 9.16
N GLY A 550 -21.68 -20.28 10.25
CA GLY A 550 -22.79 -20.28 11.21
C GLY A 550 -22.81 -19.05 12.12
N LEU A 551 -21.74 -18.25 12.10
CA LEU A 551 -21.61 -17.02 12.87
C LEU A 551 -22.00 -15.78 12.05
N ILE A 552 -22.06 -15.89 10.73
CA ILE A 552 -22.48 -14.80 9.83
C ILE A 552 -24.01 -14.73 9.84
N THR A 553 -24.56 -13.64 10.38
CA THR A 553 -26.00 -13.50 10.57
C THR A 553 -26.74 -12.88 9.39
N ASP A 554 -26.07 -12.00 8.64
CA ASP A 554 -26.72 -11.14 7.64
C ASP A 554 -26.56 -11.63 6.19
N ILE A 555 -25.73 -12.64 5.94
CA ILE A 555 -25.52 -13.23 4.61
C ILE A 555 -26.19 -14.60 4.55
N PRO A 556 -27.14 -14.84 3.62
CA PRO A 556 -27.75 -16.15 3.48
C PRO A 556 -26.70 -17.23 3.19
N THR A 557 -26.63 -18.29 3.99
CA THR A 557 -25.69 -19.42 3.80
C THR A 557 -25.81 -20.04 2.40
N ALA A 558 -26.99 -19.96 1.79
CA ALA A 558 -27.23 -20.40 0.42
C ALA A 558 -26.35 -19.66 -0.61
N GLN A 559 -26.01 -18.38 -0.37
CA GLN A 559 -25.14 -17.55 -1.22
C GLN A 559 -23.65 -17.84 -1.02
N ILE A 560 -23.27 -18.44 0.11
CA ILE A 560 -21.87 -18.70 0.44
C ILE A 560 -21.47 -20.08 -0.08
N GLU A 561 -20.35 -20.14 -0.81
CA GLU A 561 -19.63 -21.36 -1.15
C GLU A 561 -18.38 -21.45 -0.26
N TYR A 562 -18.41 -22.40 0.66
CA TYR A 562 -17.25 -22.75 1.45
C TYR A 562 -16.47 -23.88 0.79
N ARG A 563 -15.17 -23.68 0.65
CA ARG A 563 -14.21 -24.70 0.24
C ARG A 563 -13.39 -25.09 1.45
N ASN A 564 -13.11 -26.39 1.58
CA ASN A 564 -12.32 -26.88 2.71
C ASN A 564 -10.97 -26.14 2.77
N PHE A 565 -10.59 -25.66 3.95
CA PHE A 565 -9.38 -24.85 4.13
C PHE A 565 -8.10 -25.63 3.82
N ILE A 566 -8.08 -26.96 4.00
CA ILE A 566 -6.92 -27.81 3.70
C ILE A 566 -6.73 -27.91 2.19
N ASP A 567 -7.81 -28.21 1.47
CA ASP A 567 -7.77 -28.36 0.01
C ASP A 567 -7.39 -27.05 -0.66
N SER A 568 -8.02 -25.95 -0.23
CA SER A 568 -7.75 -24.60 -0.72
C SER A 568 -6.29 -24.19 -0.47
N ALA A 569 -5.78 -24.44 0.74
CA ALA A 569 -4.38 -24.16 1.07
C ALA A 569 -3.41 -25.02 0.25
N ASN A 570 -3.68 -26.31 0.07
CA ASN A 570 -2.83 -27.21 -0.70
C ASN A 570 -2.73 -26.78 -2.18
N GLU A 571 -3.86 -26.49 -2.82
CA GLU A 571 -3.89 -26.04 -4.21
C GLU A 571 -3.17 -24.71 -4.38
N LEU A 572 -3.54 -23.72 -3.56
CA LEU A 572 -3.07 -22.35 -3.70
C LEU A 572 -1.58 -22.22 -3.35
N CYS A 573 -1.10 -22.90 -2.31
CA CYS A 573 0.32 -22.90 -1.97
C CYS A 573 1.16 -23.59 -3.04
N LYS A 574 0.67 -24.67 -3.65
CA LYS A 574 1.36 -25.33 -4.78
C LYS A 574 1.47 -24.39 -5.96
N TYR A 575 0.39 -23.69 -6.30
CA TYR A 575 0.39 -22.67 -7.35
C TYR A 575 1.37 -21.51 -7.02
N LEU A 576 1.32 -20.99 -5.80
CA LEU A 576 2.22 -19.92 -5.35
C LEU A 576 3.70 -20.31 -5.43
N ARG A 577 4.05 -21.54 -5.04
CA ARG A 577 5.45 -22.02 -5.11
C ARG A 577 5.89 -22.36 -6.53
N ASN A 578 5.08 -23.12 -7.26
CA ASN A 578 5.52 -23.74 -8.51
C ASN A 578 5.37 -22.80 -9.71
N ASP A 579 4.27 -22.06 -9.79
CA ASP A 579 3.93 -21.23 -10.95
C ASP A 579 4.35 -19.78 -10.74
N LEU A 580 4.26 -19.29 -9.49
CA LEU A 580 4.54 -17.89 -9.15
C LEU A 580 5.90 -17.69 -8.44
N ASN A 581 6.66 -18.76 -8.21
CA ASN A 581 8.01 -18.76 -7.63
C ASN A 581 8.10 -18.15 -6.21
N CYS A 582 7.01 -18.18 -5.42
CA CYS A 582 7.07 -17.76 -4.03
C CYS A 582 7.97 -18.70 -3.22
N ASN A 583 9.02 -18.15 -2.63
CA ASN A 583 9.97 -18.92 -1.83
C ASN A 583 9.62 -18.96 -0.35
N PHE A 584 8.69 -18.10 0.10
CA PHE A 584 8.14 -18.06 1.45
C PHE A 584 6.63 -17.89 1.41
N ILE A 585 5.87 -18.64 2.22
CA ILE A 585 4.40 -18.58 2.25
C ILE A 585 3.90 -18.37 3.67
N VAL A 586 3.04 -17.36 3.83
CA VAL A 586 2.35 -17.02 5.07
C VAL A 586 0.85 -17.27 4.90
N ALA A 587 0.28 -18.11 5.76
CA ALA A 587 -1.17 -18.23 5.90
C ALA A 587 -1.65 -17.35 7.05
N LEU A 588 -2.47 -16.36 6.73
CA LEU A 588 -3.25 -15.62 7.71
C LEU A 588 -4.56 -16.38 7.92
N THR A 589 -4.85 -16.81 9.14
CA THR A 589 -6.01 -17.65 9.43
C THR A 589 -6.90 -17.00 10.47
N HIS A 590 -8.21 -17.17 10.30
CA HIS A 590 -9.19 -16.82 11.31
C HIS A 590 -10.01 -18.07 11.67
N MET A 591 -9.32 -19.00 12.35
CA MET A 591 -9.81 -20.32 12.71
C MET A 591 -9.46 -20.62 14.16
N ARG A 592 -10.08 -21.63 14.79
CA ARG A 592 -9.66 -22.04 16.14
C ARG A 592 -8.33 -22.80 16.09
N ILE A 593 -7.59 -22.78 17.21
CA ILE A 593 -6.32 -23.50 17.35
C ILE A 593 -6.37 -24.95 16.84
N PRO A 594 -7.38 -25.77 17.16
CA PRO A 594 -7.43 -27.13 16.62
C PRO A 594 -7.49 -27.20 15.09
N ASN A 595 -8.17 -26.27 14.43
CA ASN A 595 -8.28 -26.22 12.98
C ASN A 595 -6.98 -25.73 12.33
N ASP A 596 -6.31 -24.74 12.92
CA ASP A 596 -4.96 -24.32 12.51
C ASP A 596 -3.96 -25.50 12.63
N GLN A 597 -4.01 -26.25 13.73
CA GLN A 597 -3.18 -27.44 13.92
C GLN A 597 -3.52 -28.55 12.91
N ILE A 598 -4.80 -28.78 12.63
CA ILE A 598 -5.24 -29.75 11.61
C ILE A 598 -4.73 -29.36 10.23
N LEU A 599 -4.83 -28.08 9.85
CA LEU A 599 -4.28 -27.55 8.60
C LEU A 599 -2.80 -27.89 8.47
N ILE A 600 -1.98 -27.51 9.46
CA ILE A 600 -0.53 -27.69 9.40
C ILE A 600 -0.14 -29.19 9.38
N ASN A 601 -0.91 -30.02 10.08
CA ASN A 601 -0.68 -31.47 10.09
C ASN A 601 -1.10 -32.15 8.77
N ALA A 602 -2.12 -31.64 8.08
CA ALA A 602 -2.61 -32.22 6.83
C ALA A 602 -1.82 -31.81 5.58
N ILE A 603 -1.23 -30.61 5.56
CA ILE A 603 -0.45 -30.12 4.41
C ILE A 603 0.93 -30.79 4.32
N ASP A 604 1.45 -30.84 3.08
CA ASP A 604 2.80 -31.30 2.77
C ASP A 604 3.86 -30.46 3.52
N GLU A 605 4.89 -31.10 4.06
CA GLU A 605 5.93 -30.43 4.85
C GLU A 605 6.67 -29.36 4.03
N GLY A 606 6.81 -28.16 4.60
CA GLY A 606 7.47 -27.03 3.94
C GLY A 606 6.62 -26.35 2.86
N LEU A 607 5.35 -26.72 2.71
CA LEU A 607 4.44 -26.03 1.78
C LEU A 607 4.03 -24.65 2.31
N ILE A 608 3.73 -24.52 3.61
CA ILE A 608 3.51 -23.25 4.33
C ILE A 608 4.63 -23.05 5.35
N ASP A 609 5.25 -21.87 5.36
CA ASP A 609 6.36 -21.54 6.27
C ASP A 609 5.86 -20.95 7.59
N LEU A 610 4.79 -20.15 7.53
CA LEU A 610 4.25 -19.41 8.66
C LEU A 610 2.72 -19.43 8.66
N VAL A 611 2.11 -19.73 9.81
CA VAL A 611 0.67 -19.58 10.07
C VAL A 611 0.46 -18.54 11.17
N LEU A 612 -0.31 -17.51 10.87
CA LEU A 612 -0.65 -16.43 11.80
C LEU A 612 -2.16 -16.41 12.02
N GLY A 613 -2.60 -16.86 13.19
CA GLY A 613 -4.02 -17.09 13.50
C GLY A 613 -4.71 -15.99 14.32
N GLY A 614 -6.04 -16.00 14.31
CA GLY A 614 -6.96 -15.19 15.15
C GLY A 614 -8.04 -16.03 15.86
N HIS A 615 -9.21 -15.46 16.18
CA HIS A 615 -10.44 -16.10 16.69
C HIS A 615 -10.46 -16.57 18.15
N ASP A 616 -9.37 -17.12 18.68
CA ASP A 616 -9.38 -17.67 20.06
C ASP A 616 -9.14 -16.60 21.15
N HIS A 617 -8.72 -15.38 20.75
CA HIS A 617 -8.38 -14.25 21.64
C HIS A 617 -7.26 -14.55 22.64
N ILE A 618 -6.49 -15.61 22.42
CA ILE A 618 -5.38 -16.01 23.30
C ILE A 618 -4.04 -15.83 22.62
N TRP A 619 -3.03 -15.68 23.46
CA TRP A 619 -1.65 -15.85 23.05
C TRP A 619 -1.37 -17.34 22.84
N HIS A 620 -0.82 -17.71 21.69
CA HIS A 620 -0.41 -19.08 21.40
C HIS A 620 0.78 -19.09 20.45
N HIS A 621 1.70 -20.03 20.59
CA HIS A 621 2.75 -20.25 19.61
C HIS A 621 3.30 -21.67 19.71
N GLU A 622 3.67 -22.24 18.56
CA GLU A 622 4.31 -23.54 18.48
C GLU A 622 5.01 -23.73 17.12
N GLN A 623 5.86 -24.74 17.03
CA GLN A 623 6.40 -25.23 15.78
C GLN A 623 5.80 -26.60 15.51
N ILE A 624 5.16 -26.75 14.35
CA ILE A 624 4.62 -28.03 13.87
C ILE A 624 5.32 -28.33 12.54
N LYS A 625 6.10 -29.42 12.49
CA LYS A 625 6.96 -29.75 11.33
C LYS A 625 7.90 -28.57 10.97
N GLN A 626 7.89 -28.11 9.71
CA GLN A 626 8.64 -26.95 9.23
C GLN A 626 7.82 -25.65 9.21
N THR A 627 6.73 -25.57 9.98
CA THR A 627 5.86 -24.40 9.99
C THR A 627 5.85 -23.78 11.39
N PHE A 628 6.11 -22.48 11.47
CA PHE A 628 5.86 -21.71 12.70
C PHE A 628 4.39 -21.30 12.75
N TYR A 629 3.77 -21.41 13.91
CA TYR A 629 2.39 -21.03 14.12
C TYR A 629 2.25 -20.17 15.37
N CYS A 630 1.56 -19.03 15.27
CA CYS A 630 1.25 -18.21 16.44
C CYS A 630 -0.08 -17.46 16.34
N LYS A 631 -0.57 -17.04 17.52
CA LYS A 631 -1.64 -16.05 17.73
C LYS A 631 -1.17 -15.00 18.72
N SER A 632 -1.59 -13.77 18.47
CA SER A 632 -1.07 -12.57 19.13
C SER A 632 -2.05 -11.97 20.14
N GLY A 633 -2.96 -12.74 20.73
CA GLY A 633 -3.86 -12.25 21.78
C GLY A 633 -5.10 -11.51 21.24
N THR A 634 -5.43 -10.35 21.83
CA THR A 634 -6.65 -9.58 21.48
C THR A 634 -6.55 -8.12 21.96
N ASN A 635 -7.40 -7.23 21.44
CA ASN A 635 -7.65 -5.85 21.91
C ASN A 635 -6.39 -4.98 22.04
N PHE A 636 -5.47 -5.14 21.09
CA PHE A 636 -4.19 -4.44 21.06
C PHE A 636 -3.32 -4.66 22.31
N ARG A 637 -3.62 -5.68 23.13
CA ARG A 637 -2.91 -5.94 24.39
C ARG A 637 -1.55 -6.58 24.14
N ASN A 638 -1.39 -7.27 23.01
CA ASN A 638 -0.17 -7.96 22.64
C ASN A 638 0.15 -7.73 21.15
N LEU A 639 1.44 -7.80 20.84
CA LEU A 639 1.99 -7.70 19.49
C LEU A 639 3.05 -8.78 19.31
N GLY A 640 2.89 -9.62 18.28
CA GLY A 640 3.92 -10.57 17.88
C GLY A 640 4.97 -9.88 17.00
N LEU A 641 6.22 -9.79 17.45
CA LEU A 641 7.35 -9.45 16.59
C LEU A 641 8.09 -10.73 16.21
N ILE A 642 8.19 -11.04 14.93
CA ILE A 642 8.86 -12.22 14.40
C ILE A 642 10.04 -11.77 13.54
N LYS A 643 11.25 -12.22 13.86
CA LYS A 643 12.45 -12.04 13.04
C LYS A 643 12.72 -13.33 12.27
N ILE A 644 12.82 -13.25 10.94
CA ILE A 644 13.17 -14.38 10.07
C ILE A 644 14.55 -14.12 9.47
N THR A 645 15.50 -15.01 9.75
CA THR A 645 16.89 -14.93 9.29
C THR A 645 17.22 -16.16 8.44
N PRO A 646 17.48 -16.05 7.14
CA PRO A 646 17.91 -17.18 6.31
C PRO A 646 19.21 -17.81 6.85
N ILE A 647 19.31 -19.14 6.81
CA ILE A 647 20.50 -19.84 7.36
C ILE A 647 21.79 -19.47 6.61
N GLU A 648 21.68 -19.20 5.31
CA GLU A 648 22.82 -18.84 4.46
C GLU A 648 23.39 -17.45 4.78
N LEU A 649 22.68 -16.65 5.59
CA LEU A 649 23.05 -15.29 5.93
C LEU A 649 23.32 -15.15 7.43
N ALA A 650 24.43 -14.50 7.78
CA ALA A 650 24.68 -14.08 9.14
C ALA A 650 23.94 -12.76 9.44
N ASP A 651 23.00 -12.78 10.38
CA ASP A 651 22.44 -11.57 10.99
C ASP A 651 22.45 -11.68 12.51
N SER A 652 23.42 -11.02 13.14
CA SER A 652 23.57 -10.99 14.60
C SER A 652 22.76 -9.88 15.27
N PHE A 653 21.96 -9.10 14.54
CA PHE A 653 21.22 -8.00 15.16
C PHE A 653 20.10 -8.52 16.07
N ASN A 654 20.13 -8.12 17.34
CA ASN A 654 19.10 -8.44 18.32
C ASN A 654 18.22 -7.19 18.57
N PRO A 655 16.91 -7.22 18.25
CA PRO A 655 15.96 -6.15 18.54
C PRO A 655 16.00 -5.63 19.98
N GLN A 656 16.34 -6.47 20.96
CA GLN A 656 16.43 -6.05 22.36
C GLN A 656 17.52 -5.00 22.64
N THR A 657 18.47 -4.80 21.71
CA THR A 657 19.50 -3.77 21.82
C THR A 657 19.01 -2.37 21.46
N LEU A 658 17.78 -2.25 20.95
CA LEU A 658 17.18 -0.97 20.60
C LEU A 658 16.93 -0.12 21.86
N ASN A 659 17.27 1.16 21.76
CA ASN A 659 17.00 2.14 22.82
C ASN A 659 15.55 2.63 22.74
N LEU A 660 14.62 1.83 23.23
CA LEU A 660 13.17 2.09 23.20
C LEU A 660 12.65 2.49 24.58
N GLN A 661 11.52 3.20 24.59
CA GLN A 661 10.79 3.54 25.82
C GLN A 661 9.91 2.38 26.35
N PHE A 662 10.14 1.17 25.85
CA PHE A 662 9.53 -0.07 26.31
C PHE A 662 10.52 -1.22 26.12
N GLU A 663 10.35 -2.30 26.87
CA GLU A 663 11.24 -3.46 26.80
C GLU A 663 10.73 -4.47 25.76
N ILE A 664 11.64 -4.97 24.92
CA ILE A 664 11.40 -6.14 24.08
C ILE A 664 11.81 -7.38 24.89
N PRO A 665 10.90 -8.35 25.11
CA PRO A 665 11.19 -9.55 25.91
C PRO A 665 12.26 -10.42 25.26
N GLN A 666 12.75 -11.42 26.00
CA GLN A 666 13.66 -12.42 25.43
C GLN A 666 12.97 -13.18 24.29
N PRO A 667 13.67 -13.42 23.16
CA PRO A 667 13.11 -14.17 22.06
C PRO A 667 12.93 -15.63 22.43
N ILE A 668 11.92 -16.24 21.81
CA ILE A 668 11.79 -17.67 21.70
C ILE A 668 12.33 -18.06 20.32
N GLU A 669 13.39 -18.87 20.30
CA GLU A 669 14.11 -19.23 19.08
C GLU A 669 13.59 -20.55 18.49
N TYR A 670 13.44 -20.57 17.17
CA TYR A 670 13.02 -21.72 16.39
C TYR A 670 13.96 -21.94 15.20
N GLN A 671 14.23 -23.20 14.89
CA GLN A 671 15.12 -23.59 13.79
C GLN A 671 14.33 -24.33 12.71
N PHE A 672 14.44 -23.85 11.47
CA PHE A 672 13.84 -24.43 10.29
C PHE A 672 14.91 -24.78 9.26
N GLN A 673 14.56 -25.58 8.25
CA GLN A 673 15.53 -26.00 7.22
C GLN A 673 16.13 -24.85 6.40
N LYS A 674 15.39 -23.75 6.21
CA LYS A 674 15.79 -22.62 5.35
C LYS A 674 16.14 -21.34 6.13
N TYR A 675 15.64 -21.19 7.36
CA TYR A 675 15.76 -19.98 8.16
C TYR A 675 15.76 -20.28 9.66
N ASN A 676 16.33 -19.38 10.44
CA ASN A 676 16.12 -19.26 11.88
C ASN A 676 15.02 -18.22 12.13
N LEU A 677 14.19 -18.47 13.14
CA LEU A 677 13.10 -17.58 13.52
C LEU A 677 13.19 -17.23 15.00
N SER A 678 13.15 -15.94 15.31
CA SER A 678 13.11 -15.44 16.70
C SER A 678 11.78 -14.75 16.93
N TYR A 679 11.02 -15.20 17.93
CA TYR A 679 9.70 -14.67 18.26
C TYR A 679 9.70 -13.87 19.57
N TYR A 680 9.17 -12.65 19.53
CA TYR A 680 9.15 -11.70 20.63
C TYR A 680 7.69 -11.37 21.04
N PRO A 681 7.21 -11.88 22.19
CA PRO A 681 5.85 -11.65 22.69
C PRO A 681 5.68 -10.28 23.38
N ILE A 682 5.42 -9.20 22.64
CA ILE A 682 5.38 -7.85 23.22
C ILE A 682 4.02 -7.57 23.87
N ASN A 683 4.02 -7.29 25.17
CA ASN A 683 2.83 -6.83 25.91
C ASN A 683 2.77 -5.30 25.95
N ILE A 684 1.57 -4.77 25.78
CA ILE A 684 1.31 -3.32 25.65
C ILE A 684 0.82 -2.76 26.99
N TYR A 685 1.75 -2.37 27.85
CA TYR A 685 1.48 -1.94 29.23
C TYR A 685 1.29 -0.42 29.39
N SER A 686 0.67 0.03 30.48
CA SER A 686 0.41 1.46 30.73
C SER A 686 1.65 2.37 30.72
N GLN A 687 2.83 1.87 31.11
CA GLN A 687 4.06 2.67 31.12
C GLN A 687 4.54 3.07 29.73
N ILE A 688 4.07 2.39 28.67
CA ILE A 688 4.45 2.71 27.31
C ILE A 688 3.74 4.02 26.89
N PRO A 689 4.46 4.98 26.28
CA PRO A 689 3.86 6.20 25.75
C PRO A 689 2.75 5.93 24.72
N ILE A 690 1.89 6.92 24.56
CA ILE A 690 0.80 6.91 23.59
C ILE A 690 1.11 7.83 22.41
N ASP A 691 0.62 7.48 21.22
CA ASP A 691 0.52 8.43 20.13
C ASP A 691 -0.57 9.46 20.43
N GLN A 692 -0.19 10.73 20.52
CA GLN A 692 -1.12 11.80 20.94
C GLN A 692 -2.23 12.07 19.92
N THR A 693 -1.97 11.86 18.62
CA THR A 693 -2.95 12.10 17.56
C THR A 693 -4.01 11.00 17.58
N MET A 694 -3.55 9.74 17.70
CA MET A 694 -4.44 8.59 17.84
C MET A 694 -5.25 8.65 19.14
N ASP A 695 -4.63 9.04 20.26
CA ASP A 695 -5.36 9.20 21.52
C ASP A 695 -6.45 10.28 21.39
N ALA A 696 -6.14 11.45 20.82
CA ALA A 696 -7.15 12.50 20.59
C ALA A 696 -8.35 11.99 19.77
N TYR A 697 -8.09 11.18 18.73
CA TYR A 697 -9.14 10.53 17.94
C TYR A 697 -9.97 9.54 18.78
N VAL A 698 -9.31 8.66 19.54
CA VAL A 698 -9.96 7.68 20.42
C VAL A 698 -10.82 8.40 21.47
N GLN A 699 -10.28 9.39 22.16
CA GLN A 699 -11.02 10.17 23.17
C GLN A 699 -12.22 10.91 22.57
N GLN A 700 -12.11 11.42 21.34
CA GLN A 700 -13.25 12.04 20.64
C GLN A 700 -14.37 11.02 20.40
N LYS A 701 -14.04 9.81 19.93
CA LYS A 701 -15.03 8.76 19.67
C LYS A 701 -15.71 8.29 20.96
N ILE A 702 -14.92 8.09 22.02
CA ILE A 702 -15.40 7.71 23.36
C ILE A 702 -16.29 8.80 23.95
N LYS A 703 -15.92 10.08 23.82
CA LYS A 703 -16.72 11.19 24.35
C LYS A 703 -18.13 11.20 23.74
N VAL A 704 -18.23 11.11 22.41
CA VAL A 704 -19.52 11.05 21.70
C VAL A 704 -20.31 9.80 22.09
N TYR A 705 -19.62 8.67 22.31
CA TYR A 705 -20.25 7.47 22.84
C TYR A 705 -20.82 7.70 24.23
N ASN A 706 -20.02 8.18 25.18
CA ASN A 706 -20.44 8.43 26.57
C ASN A 706 -21.60 9.44 26.66
N GLU A 707 -21.60 10.50 25.85
CA GLU A 707 -22.71 11.46 25.79
C GLU A 707 -24.03 10.79 25.36
N LYS A 708 -23.98 9.76 24.51
CA LYS A 708 -25.15 9.01 24.03
C LYS A 708 -25.50 7.80 24.90
N SER A 709 -24.50 7.14 25.50
CA SER A 709 -24.62 5.85 26.17
C SER A 709 -24.92 5.97 27.67
N LEU A 710 -24.58 7.08 28.33
CA LEU A 710 -24.88 7.32 29.75
C LEU A 710 -26.35 7.67 30.03
N LYS A 711 -27.17 7.78 28.99
CA LYS A 711 -28.61 8.05 29.14
C LYS A 711 -29.27 6.90 29.90
N ILE A 712 -29.90 7.23 31.03
CA ILE A 712 -30.65 6.29 31.86
C ILE A 712 -31.87 5.81 31.07
N ILE A 713 -32.12 4.50 31.13
CA ILE A 713 -33.31 3.87 30.56
C ILE A 713 -34.24 3.31 31.64
N GLY A 714 -33.71 2.87 32.78
CA GLY A 714 -34.48 2.28 33.88
C GLY A 714 -33.66 2.10 35.14
N PHE A 715 -34.23 1.44 36.16
CA PHE A 715 -33.55 1.13 37.41
C PHE A 715 -33.70 -0.35 37.78
N ILE A 716 -32.70 -0.87 38.50
CA ILE A 716 -32.70 -2.20 39.11
C ILE A 716 -32.52 -2.11 40.62
N GLU A 717 -33.30 -2.89 41.38
CA GLU A 717 -33.20 -2.97 42.85
C GLU A 717 -32.18 -4.01 43.33
N ASN A 718 -31.87 -4.99 42.49
CA ASN A 718 -30.92 -6.05 42.77
C ASN A 718 -29.88 -6.11 41.66
N ASP A 719 -28.70 -6.58 42.00
CA ASP A 719 -27.58 -6.62 41.09
C ASP A 719 -27.80 -7.63 39.93
N LEU A 720 -27.24 -7.31 38.77
CA LEU A 720 -27.20 -8.20 37.61
C LEU A 720 -25.86 -8.93 37.56
N ASP A 721 -25.87 -10.23 37.81
CA ASP A 721 -24.69 -11.08 37.64
C ASP A 721 -24.57 -11.54 36.17
N ALA A 722 -23.68 -10.89 35.42
CA ALA A 722 -23.45 -11.13 33.99
C ALA A 722 -22.06 -11.74 33.71
N ARG A 723 -21.35 -12.20 34.75
CA ARG A 723 -20.04 -12.84 34.64
C ARG A 723 -20.15 -14.16 33.88
N PHE A 724 -19.25 -14.43 32.95
CA PHE A 724 -19.26 -15.65 32.14
C PHE A 724 -19.21 -16.90 33.00
N VAL A 725 -18.43 -16.88 34.08
CA VAL A 725 -18.29 -18.02 35.00
C VAL A 725 -19.60 -18.43 35.66
N THR A 726 -20.55 -17.51 35.84
CA THR A 726 -21.86 -17.77 36.46
C THR A 726 -22.97 -17.87 35.42
N VAL A 727 -23.09 -16.88 34.53
CA VAL A 727 -24.20 -16.79 33.57
C VAL A 727 -24.25 -17.96 32.60
N ARG A 728 -23.11 -18.60 32.31
CA ARG A 728 -23.02 -19.76 31.40
C ARG A 728 -23.04 -21.12 32.11
N SER A 729 -23.21 -21.14 33.43
CA SER A 729 -23.12 -22.38 34.22
C SER A 729 -24.27 -22.60 35.19
N GLN A 730 -24.97 -21.52 35.58
CA GLN A 730 -26.04 -21.55 36.57
C GLN A 730 -27.06 -20.42 36.34
N GLU A 731 -28.18 -20.47 37.07
CA GLU A 731 -29.20 -19.42 37.06
C GLU A 731 -28.65 -18.10 37.61
N THR A 732 -28.89 -16.98 36.91
CA THR A 732 -28.51 -15.64 37.35
C THR A 732 -29.69 -14.65 37.26
N THR A 733 -29.58 -13.56 38.00
CA THR A 733 -30.53 -12.44 37.96
C THR A 733 -30.65 -11.85 36.56
N THR A 734 -29.53 -11.71 35.85
CA THR A 734 -29.42 -11.18 34.48
C THR A 734 -30.18 -12.04 33.48
N ALA A 735 -29.89 -13.35 33.43
CA ALA A 735 -30.49 -14.26 32.47
C ALA A 735 -32.02 -14.37 32.68
N ASN A 736 -32.46 -14.39 33.95
CA ASN A 736 -33.88 -14.42 34.31
C ASN A 736 -34.63 -13.16 33.85
N LEU A 737 -34.10 -11.97 34.17
CA LEU A 737 -34.74 -10.70 33.82
C LEU A 737 -34.98 -10.61 32.31
N PHE A 738 -33.97 -10.95 31.52
CA PHE A 738 -34.06 -10.86 30.06
C PHE A 738 -34.97 -11.92 29.46
N ALA A 739 -34.91 -13.16 29.95
CA ALA A 739 -35.87 -14.19 29.54
C ALA A 739 -37.32 -13.81 29.90
N ASP A 740 -37.54 -13.15 31.05
CA ASP A 740 -38.88 -12.68 31.45
C ASP A 740 -39.40 -11.58 30.52
N ILE A 741 -38.57 -10.58 30.21
CA ILE A 741 -38.98 -9.51 29.29
C ILE A 741 -39.29 -10.08 27.90
N ILE A 742 -38.47 -11.02 27.38
CA ILE A 742 -38.72 -11.69 26.10
C ILE A 742 -40.07 -12.42 26.14
N ARG A 743 -40.30 -13.26 27.16
CA ARG A 743 -41.53 -14.04 27.30
C ARG A 743 -42.77 -13.15 27.33
N LEU A 744 -42.70 -12.06 28.11
CA LEU A 744 -43.83 -11.16 28.32
C LEU A 744 -44.07 -10.25 27.10
N GLU A 745 -43.03 -9.86 26.36
CA GLU A 745 -43.20 -9.10 25.11
C GLU A 745 -43.89 -9.94 24.03
N PHE A 746 -43.46 -11.19 23.87
CA PHE A 746 -44.02 -12.12 22.88
C PHE A 746 -45.29 -12.84 23.36
N GLN A 747 -45.66 -12.72 24.64
CA GLN A 747 -46.82 -13.36 25.27
C GLN A 747 -46.84 -14.88 25.07
N THR A 748 -45.67 -15.53 25.21
CA THR A 748 -45.49 -16.97 25.07
C THR A 748 -45.55 -17.70 26.41
N ASP A 749 -45.78 -19.01 26.38
CA ASP A 749 -45.77 -19.88 27.58
C ASP A 749 -44.41 -19.85 28.26
N ILE A 750 -43.35 -19.93 27.45
CA ILE A 750 -41.95 -19.98 27.86
C ILE A 750 -41.08 -19.05 27.00
N ALA A 751 -39.92 -18.69 27.51
CA ALA A 751 -38.85 -18.10 26.71
C ALA A 751 -37.49 -18.68 27.13
N VAL A 752 -36.59 -18.76 26.15
CA VAL A 752 -35.20 -19.19 26.36
C VAL A 752 -34.23 -18.22 25.69
N LEU A 753 -33.08 -18.00 26.32
CA LEU A 753 -32.00 -17.17 25.78
C LEU A 753 -30.67 -17.85 26.08
N ASN A 754 -29.86 -18.14 25.06
CA ASN A 754 -28.51 -18.65 25.31
C ASN A 754 -27.66 -17.57 25.95
N CYS A 755 -27.04 -17.90 27.07
CA CYS A 755 -26.25 -16.99 27.89
C CYS A 755 -24.95 -16.53 27.22
N GLY A 756 -24.56 -17.17 26.11
CA GLY A 756 -23.55 -16.65 25.18
C GLY A 756 -23.91 -15.28 24.61
N THR A 757 -25.19 -14.91 24.60
CA THR A 757 -25.69 -13.59 24.22
C THR A 757 -25.36 -12.50 25.25
N ILE A 758 -25.12 -12.85 26.51
CA ILE A 758 -24.75 -11.91 27.58
C ILE A 758 -23.22 -11.76 27.57
N ARG A 759 -22.72 -10.61 27.11
CA ARG A 759 -21.29 -10.40 26.77
C ARG A 759 -20.48 -9.54 27.75
N ALA A 760 -21.10 -9.06 28.83
CA ALA A 760 -20.48 -8.03 29.66
C ALA A 760 -19.34 -8.53 30.59
N ASP A 761 -19.35 -9.82 30.96
CA ASP A 761 -18.44 -10.45 31.94
C ASP A 761 -18.23 -9.65 33.25
N GLU A 762 -19.26 -8.93 33.69
CA GLU A 762 -19.17 -8.06 34.87
C GLU A 762 -20.41 -8.19 35.76
N TYR A 763 -20.37 -7.46 36.87
CA TYR A 763 -21.45 -7.41 37.84
C TYR A 763 -22.00 -5.99 37.88
N PHE A 764 -23.28 -5.81 37.55
CA PHE A 764 -23.92 -4.50 37.57
C PHE A 764 -24.63 -4.30 38.90
N GLN A 765 -24.19 -3.30 39.66
CA GLN A 765 -24.81 -2.97 40.93
C GLN A 765 -26.23 -2.42 40.75
N SER A 766 -27.08 -2.64 41.74
CA SER A 766 -28.39 -2.00 41.86
C SER A 766 -28.29 -0.48 41.67
N GLY A 767 -29.27 0.11 40.98
CA GLY A 767 -29.24 1.51 40.56
C GLY A 767 -29.68 1.71 39.11
N PRO A 768 -29.24 2.81 38.47
CA PRO A 768 -29.66 3.14 37.12
C PRO A 768 -29.03 2.20 36.09
N ILE A 769 -29.85 1.69 35.19
CA ILE A 769 -29.42 1.05 33.93
C ILE A 769 -29.37 2.13 32.85
N THR A 770 -28.27 2.16 32.12
CA THR A 770 -28.06 3.08 31.00
C THR A 770 -28.05 2.33 29.66
N TYR A 771 -28.01 3.06 28.55
CA TYR A 771 -27.73 2.45 27.25
C TYR A 771 -26.38 1.71 27.26
N GLN A 772 -25.36 2.27 27.91
CA GLN A 772 -24.05 1.61 28.08
C GLN A 772 -24.17 0.24 28.75
N THR A 773 -25.03 0.09 29.76
CA THR A 773 -25.30 -1.20 30.40
C THR A 773 -25.84 -2.21 29.38
N LEU A 774 -26.80 -1.81 28.54
CA LEU A 774 -27.34 -2.70 27.50
C LEU A 774 -26.34 -2.98 26.38
N ASP A 775 -25.52 -2.01 25.98
CA ASP A 775 -24.48 -2.17 24.97
C ASP A 775 -23.45 -3.22 25.40
N LYS A 776 -23.02 -3.17 26.66
CA LYS A 776 -22.13 -4.17 27.25
C LYS A 776 -22.77 -5.56 27.33
N LEU A 777 -24.07 -5.62 27.67
CA LEU A 777 -24.78 -6.89 27.80
C LEU A 777 -25.06 -7.53 26.44
N PHE A 778 -25.45 -6.74 25.44
CA PHE A 778 -25.91 -7.17 24.12
C PHE A 778 -25.12 -6.50 23.00
N ALA A 779 -23.87 -6.95 22.84
CA ALA A 779 -22.95 -6.42 21.84
C ALA A 779 -23.38 -6.73 20.39
N ILE A 780 -24.23 -7.74 20.18
CA ILE A 780 -24.68 -8.19 18.86
C ILE A 780 -26.15 -7.80 18.66
N PRO A 781 -26.53 -7.23 17.49
CA PRO A 781 -27.92 -6.98 17.15
C PRO A 781 -28.64 -8.29 16.83
N ASP A 782 -29.28 -8.88 17.83
CA ASP A 782 -30.00 -10.14 17.68
C ASP A 782 -31.48 -9.94 17.41
N ASN A 783 -32.05 -10.66 16.44
CA ASN A 783 -33.49 -10.70 16.24
C ASN A 783 -34.16 -11.73 17.16
N LEU A 784 -35.35 -11.39 17.64
CA LEU A 784 -36.21 -12.28 18.41
C LEU A 784 -37.31 -12.87 17.53
N VAL A 785 -37.61 -14.14 17.78
CA VAL A 785 -38.63 -14.93 17.09
C VAL A 785 -39.47 -15.69 18.11
N SER A 786 -40.65 -16.14 17.69
CA SER A 786 -41.43 -17.09 18.49
C SER A 786 -41.99 -18.21 17.62
N PHE A 787 -42.11 -19.41 18.20
CA PHE A 787 -42.53 -20.62 17.50
C PHE A 787 -43.26 -21.59 18.43
N LYS A 788 -43.88 -22.61 17.83
CA LYS A 788 -44.48 -23.74 18.55
C LYS A 788 -43.45 -24.85 18.76
N ILE A 789 -43.41 -25.42 19.97
CA ILE A 789 -42.51 -26.52 20.34
C ILE A 789 -43.24 -27.59 21.14
N THR A 790 -42.98 -28.87 20.84
CA THR A 790 -43.50 -29.99 21.65
C THR A 790 -42.69 -30.15 22.92
N GLY A 791 -43.29 -30.72 23.98
CA GLY A 791 -42.55 -30.98 25.22
C GLY A 791 -41.32 -31.87 25.01
N GLU A 792 -41.38 -32.85 24.12
CA GLU A 792 -40.23 -33.68 23.72
C GLU A 792 -39.08 -32.85 23.16
N LYS A 793 -39.35 -31.95 22.21
CA LYS A 793 -38.33 -31.07 21.62
C LYS A 793 -37.77 -30.09 22.64
N LEU A 794 -38.62 -29.60 23.55
CA LEU A 794 -38.19 -28.72 24.62
C LEU A 794 -37.23 -29.44 25.58
N LEU A 795 -37.52 -30.68 25.95
CA LEU A 795 -36.62 -31.49 26.78
C LEU A 795 -35.26 -31.68 26.09
N TYR A 796 -35.27 -31.97 24.79
CA TYR A 796 -34.04 -32.11 24.01
C TYR A 796 -33.22 -30.82 23.95
N LEU A 797 -33.89 -29.66 23.83
CA LEU A 797 -33.25 -28.35 23.87
C LEU A 797 -32.60 -28.08 25.25
N LEU A 798 -33.29 -28.43 26.35
CA LEU A 798 -32.72 -28.32 27.70
C LEU A 798 -31.52 -29.25 27.91
N GLU A 799 -31.54 -30.44 27.33
CA GLU A 799 -30.40 -31.36 27.34
C GLU A 799 -29.16 -30.77 26.66
N ILE A 800 -29.34 -30.11 25.51
CA ILE A 800 -28.24 -29.41 24.80
C ILE A 800 -27.67 -28.30 25.69
N SER A 801 -28.54 -27.49 26.32
CA SER A 801 -28.15 -26.38 27.20
C SER A 801 -27.15 -26.80 28.28
N VAL A 802 -27.34 -27.99 28.87
CA VAL A 802 -26.48 -28.47 29.96
C VAL A 802 -25.42 -29.48 29.50
N SER A 803 -25.34 -29.79 28.20
CA SER A 803 -24.52 -30.91 27.69
C SER A 803 -23.00 -30.71 27.88
N LYS A 804 -22.52 -29.47 27.78
CA LYS A 804 -21.10 -29.13 27.90
C LYS A 804 -20.64 -28.70 29.29
N LEU A 805 -21.55 -28.59 30.27
CA LEU A 805 -21.14 -28.33 31.65
C LEU A 805 -20.14 -29.40 32.13
N PRO A 806 -19.13 -29.03 32.94
CA PRO A 806 -18.93 -27.72 33.59
C PRO A 806 -18.20 -26.66 32.72
N SER A 807 -17.96 -26.93 31.43
CA SER A 807 -17.37 -25.92 30.54
C SER A 807 -18.27 -24.69 30.41
N SER A 808 -17.66 -23.49 30.40
CA SER A 808 -18.33 -22.18 30.29
C SER A 808 -18.73 -21.86 28.84
N ASP A 809 -19.51 -22.76 28.25
CA ASP A 809 -19.98 -22.67 26.86
C ASP A 809 -21.23 -21.77 26.76
N GLY A 810 -21.32 -20.97 25.69
CA GLY A 810 -22.40 -19.99 25.51
C GLY A 810 -23.80 -20.60 25.37
N ARG A 811 -23.90 -21.90 25.08
CA ARG A 811 -25.19 -22.58 24.86
C ARG A 811 -26.11 -22.58 26.07
N PHE A 812 -25.59 -22.50 27.30
CA PHE A 812 -26.41 -22.59 28.51
C PHE A 812 -27.55 -21.56 28.48
N LEU A 813 -28.77 -21.96 28.86
CA LEU A 813 -29.96 -21.14 28.68
C LEU A 813 -30.40 -20.42 29.95
N GLY A 814 -30.62 -19.12 29.82
CA GLY A 814 -31.56 -18.37 30.64
C GLY A 814 -32.99 -18.74 30.26
N ILE A 815 -33.86 -18.90 31.26
CA ILE A 815 -35.21 -19.45 31.08
C ILE A 815 -36.29 -18.60 31.76
N SER A 816 -37.48 -18.55 31.16
CA SER A 816 -38.68 -17.96 31.74
C SER A 816 -39.90 -18.83 31.52
N GLY A 817 -40.83 -18.86 32.49
CA GLY A 817 -42.06 -19.64 32.43
C GLY A 817 -41.93 -21.13 32.77
N MET A 818 -40.73 -21.59 33.08
CA MET A 818 -40.45 -22.99 33.41
C MET A 818 -39.41 -23.12 34.52
N LYS A 819 -39.32 -24.33 35.08
CA LYS A 819 -38.25 -24.75 35.98
C LYS A 819 -37.75 -26.13 35.57
N PHE A 820 -36.46 -26.40 35.71
CA PHE A 820 -35.91 -27.74 35.52
C PHE A 820 -34.81 -28.07 36.52
N GLU A 821 -34.62 -29.37 36.73
CA GLU A 821 -33.54 -29.92 37.54
C GLU A 821 -32.65 -30.78 36.66
N TYR A 822 -31.34 -30.71 36.86
CA TYR A 822 -30.37 -31.51 36.11
C TYR A 822 -29.28 -32.08 37.01
N SER A 823 -28.70 -33.22 36.63
CA SER A 823 -27.62 -33.86 37.38
C SER A 823 -26.36 -33.99 36.54
N MET A 824 -25.25 -33.49 37.09
CA MET A 824 -23.91 -33.60 36.50
C MET A 824 -23.33 -35.02 36.60
N LEU A 825 -23.96 -35.90 37.39
CA LEU A 825 -23.58 -37.31 37.49
C LEU A 825 -24.07 -38.14 36.29
N LYS A 826 -25.02 -37.61 35.50
CA LYS A 826 -25.53 -38.28 34.31
C LYS A 826 -24.73 -37.87 33.06
N ASN A 827 -24.71 -38.77 32.08
CA ASN A 827 -24.06 -38.53 30.79
C ASN A 827 -24.70 -37.31 30.07
N PRO A 828 -23.91 -36.52 29.31
CA PRO A 828 -24.45 -35.49 28.42
C PRO A 828 -25.60 -36.04 27.56
N MET A 829 -26.59 -35.19 27.28
CA MET A 829 -27.85 -35.56 26.59
C MET A 829 -28.80 -36.46 27.39
N ASN A 830 -28.52 -36.71 28.67
CA ASN A 830 -29.42 -37.37 29.62
C ASN A 830 -29.26 -36.77 31.03
N ARG A 831 -29.04 -35.46 31.13
CA ARG A 831 -28.77 -34.75 32.39
C ARG A 831 -30.03 -34.23 33.07
N ILE A 832 -31.10 -33.96 32.32
CA ILE A 832 -32.34 -33.41 32.87
C ILE A 832 -33.06 -34.49 33.70
N SER A 833 -33.56 -34.12 34.87
CA SER A 833 -34.27 -34.99 35.80
C SER A 833 -35.75 -34.67 35.88
N SER A 834 -36.11 -33.39 35.88
CA SER A 834 -37.49 -32.92 35.92
C SER A 834 -37.62 -31.58 35.21
N VAL A 835 -38.77 -31.35 34.58
CA VAL A 835 -39.13 -30.06 33.98
C VAL A 835 -40.58 -29.76 34.36
N THR A 836 -40.84 -28.54 34.77
CA THR A 836 -42.20 -28.05 35.07
C THR A 836 -42.45 -26.74 34.35
N ILE A 837 -43.65 -26.58 33.80
CA ILE A 837 -44.12 -25.36 33.12
C ILE A 837 -45.40 -24.93 33.81
N ASN A 838 -45.45 -23.69 34.30
CA ASN A 838 -46.56 -23.19 35.12
C ASN A 838 -46.92 -24.11 36.31
N ASN A 839 -45.91 -24.71 36.95
CA ASN A 839 -46.00 -25.68 38.05
C ASN A 839 -46.62 -27.05 37.70
N GLU A 840 -46.92 -27.33 36.43
CA GLU A 840 -47.32 -28.65 35.96
C GLU A 840 -46.11 -29.39 35.39
N PRO A 841 -45.99 -30.73 35.58
CA PRO A 841 -44.97 -31.53 34.91
C PRO A 841 -45.01 -31.36 33.39
N LEU A 842 -43.84 -31.39 32.75
CA LEU A 842 -43.73 -31.32 31.30
C LEU A 842 -44.48 -32.50 30.64
N ASP A 843 -45.44 -32.17 29.79
CA ASP A 843 -46.11 -33.14 28.93
C ASP A 843 -45.38 -33.17 27.57
N LEU A 844 -44.81 -34.33 27.24
CA LEU A 844 -43.98 -34.51 26.04
C LEU A 844 -44.75 -34.29 24.74
N GLN A 845 -46.06 -34.53 24.73
CA GLN A 845 -46.90 -34.41 23.54
C GLN A 845 -47.60 -33.05 23.44
N LYS A 846 -47.67 -32.30 24.54
CA LYS A 846 -48.26 -30.96 24.55
C LYS A 846 -47.40 -29.99 23.74
N ILE A 847 -48.08 -29.11 23.00
CA ILE A 847 -47.45 -28.01 22.27
C ILE A 847 -47.44 -26.77 23.18
N TYR A 848 -46.27 -26.15 23.28
CA TYR A 848 -46.02 -24.90 23.99
C TYR A 848 -45.60 -23.82 22.99
N THR A 849 -45.83 -22.57 23.34
CA THR A 849 -45.30 -21.41 22.62
C THR A 849 -43.99 -20.95 23.27
N CYS A 850 -42.95 -20.77 22.46
CA CYS A 850 -41.62 -20.39 22.92
C CYS A 850 -41.13 -19.13 22.19
N ALA A 851 -40.56 -18.19 22.91
CA ALA A 851 -39.86 -17.03 22.36
C ALA A 851 -38.35 -17.14 22.62
N THR A 852 -37.54 -16.81 21.62
CA THR A 852 -36.09 -16.87 21.71
C THR A 852 -35.42 -16.04 20.61
N LYS A 853 -34.09 -16.09 20.55
CA LYS A 853 -33.27 -15.45 19.52
C LYS A 853 -33.27 -16.27 18.23
N GLN A 854 -33.29 -15.59 17.08
CA GLN A 854 -33.30 -16.19 15.74
C GLN A 854 -32.17 -17.23 15.58
N PHE A 855 -30.95 -16.90 16.02
CA PHE A 855 -29.79 -17.81 16.00
C PHE A 855 -30.12 -19.19 16.58
N ILE A 856 -30.78 -19.27 17.74
CA ILE A 856 -31.17 -20.55 18.35
C ILE A 856 -32.22 -21.26 17.51
N ALA A 857 -33.21 -20.50 17.01
CA ALA A 857 -34.30 -21.05 16.21
C ALA A 857 -33.82 -21.56 14.83
N GLU A 858 -32.71 -21.05 14.31
CA GLU A 858 -32.09 -21.50 13.05
C GLU A 858 -31.02 -22.61 13.27
N GLY A 859 -30.72 -22.94 14.53
CA GLY A 859 -29.89 -24.08 14.91
C GLY A 859 -28.49 -23.76 15.45
N GLY A 860 -28.23 -22.48 15.74
CA GLY A 860 -27.02 -22.02 16.41
C GLY A 860 -26.77 -22.72 17.75
N ASP A 861 -25.52 -22.72 18.22
CA ASP A 861 -25.04 -23.45 19.42
C ASP A 861 -25.30 -24.98 19.42
N GLY A 862 -25.75 -25.54 18.30
CA GLY A 862 -26.13 -26.94 18.14
C GLY A 862 -27.59 -27.24 18.49
N TYR A 863 -28.44 -26.21 18.60
CA TYR A 863 -29.87 -26.38 18.80
C TYR A 863 -30.58 -26.90 17.53
N PRO A 864 -31.70 -27.62 17.65
CA PRO A 864 -32.46 -28.06 16.47
C PRO A 864 -33.19 -26.87 15.82
N PRO A 865 -33.13 -26.72 14.49
CA PRO A 865 -33.84 -25.65 13.80
C PRO A 865 -35.37 -25.81 13.92
N GLN A 866 -36.06 -24.69 14.00
CA GLN A 866 -37.51 -24.61 14.17
C GLN A 866 -38.18 -24.20 12.86
N THR A 867 -39.36 -24.77 12.58
CA THR A 867 -40.06 -24.59 11.30
C THR A 867 -41.44 -23.95 11.44
N GLU A 868 -42.04 -23.98 12.63
CA GLU A 868 -43.40 -23.44 12.88
C GLU A 868 -43.35 -22.12 13.66
N TYR A 869 -42.99 -21.04 12.97
CA TYR A 869 -42.94 -19.69 13.55
C TYR A 869 -44.35 -19.09 13.74
N LEU A 870 -44.54 -18.44 14.89
CA LEU A 870 -45.68 -17.58 15.19
C LEU A 870 -45.37 -16.12 14.84
N ILE A 871 -44.13 -15.71 15.14
CA ILE A 871 -43.53 -14.44 14.74
C ILE A 871 -42.17 -14.80 14.15
N ASP A 872 -42.02 -14.60 12.85
CA ASP A 872 -40.79 -14.90 12.11
C ASP A 872 -39.87 -13.67 11.99
N LYS A 873 -38.72 -13.87 11.36
CA LYS A 873 -37.66 -12.87 11.19
C LYS A 873 -38.06 -11.65 10.36
N THR A 874 -39.12 -11.73 9.54
CA THR A 874 -39.54 -10.62 8.68
C THR A 874 -40.17 -9.46 9.46
N LEU A 875 -40.53 -9.69 10.72
CA LEU A 875 -41.11 -8.69 11.61
C LEU A 875 -40.07 -7.86 12.38
N GLY A 876 -38.77 -8.18 12.27
CA GLY A 876 -37.65 -7.28 12.60
C GLY A 876 -37.51 -6.83 14.06
N ILE A 877 -37.99 -7.62 15.05
CA ILE A 877 -37.93 -7.22 16.46
C ILE A 877 -36.53 -7.53 17.03
N GLN A 878 -35.68 -6.51 17.14
CA GLN A 878 -34.35 -6.64 17.76
C GLN A 878 -34.44 -6.77 19.28
N LEU A 879 -33.65 -7.69 19.84
CA LEU A 879 -33.49 -8.02 21.26
C LEU A 879 -33.26 -6.76 22.12
N LYS A 880 -32.25 -5.98 21.76
CA LYS A 880 -31.92 -4.73 22.46
C LYS A 880 -33.07 -3.71 22.39
N SER A 881 -33.74 -3.62 21.25
CA SER A 881 -34.90 -2.75 21.06
C SER A 881 -36.08 -3.15 21.93
N VAL A 882 -36.28 -4.45 22.20
CA VAL A 882 -37.28 -4.92 23.17
C VAL A 882 -36.95 -4.42 24.57
N PHE A 883 -35.70 -4.56 25.02
CA PHE A 883 -35.30 -4.08 26.34
C PHE A 883 -35.39 -2.57 26.49
N VAL A 884 -34.91 -1.82 25.48
CA VAL A 884 -35.05 -0.35 25.44
C VAL A 884 -36.52 0.06 25.43
N SER A 885 -37.38 -0.62 24.66
CA SER A 885 -38.81 -0.29 24.57
C SER A 885 -39.58 -0.65 25.84
N PHE A 886 -39.16 -1.70 26.54
CA PHE A 886 -39.65 -2.02 27.87
C PHE A 886 -39.31 -0.87 28.84
N PHE A 887 -38.02 -0.57 29.03
CA PHE A 887 -37.56 0.41 30.01
C PHE A 887 -37.96 1.87 29.70
N GLU A 888 -37.80 2.34 28.45
CA GLU A 888 -38.15 3.71 28.05
C GLU A 888 -39.64 3.89 27.69
N GLY A 889 -40.40 2.80 27.73
CA GLY A 889 -41.74 2.72 27.18
C GLY A 889 -42.71 3.80 27.67
N LEU A 890 -42.69 4.05 28.98
CA LEU A 890 -43.54 5.05 29.64
C LEU A 890 -43.16 6.49 29.23
N ARG A 891 -41.85 6.77 29.14
CA ARG A 891 -41.33 8.10 28.80
C ARG A 891 -41.64 8.47 27.35
N LYS A 892 -41.53 7.53 26.40
CA LYS A 892 -41.86 7.78 24.98
C LYS A 892 -43.33 8.12 24.75
N GLN A 893 -44.23 7.62 25.60
CA GLN A 893 -45.66 7.86 25.48
C GLN A 893 -46.12 9.14 26.21
N LYS A 894 -45.22 9.84 26.93
CA LYS A 894 -45.52 11.02 27.77
C LYS A 894 -46.70 10.78 28.73
N ILE A 895 -46.92 9.54 29.15
CA ILE A 895 -48.03 9.20 30.04
C ILE A 895 -47.61 9.60 31.45
N ILE A 896 -48.39 10.50 32.07
CA ILE A 896 -48.23 10.84 33.47
C ILE A 896 -48.81 9.68 34.29
N ILE A 897 -47.93 8.84 34.84
CA ILE A 897 -48.28 7.68 35.66
C ILE A 897 -47.79 7.99 37.08
N ASN A 898 -48.71 8.08 38.04
CA ASN A 898 -48.37 8.49 39.41
C ASN A 898 -48.09 7.28 40.31
N ASN A 899 -48.57 6.09 39.95
CA ASN A 899 -48.35 4.86 40.72
C ASN A 899 -48.44 3.59 39.85
N LEU A 900 -48.03 2.44 40.41
CA LEU A 900 -48.06 1.15 39.69
C LEU A 900 -49.46 0.68 39.24
N LYS A 901 -50.54 1.06 39.93
CA LYS A 901 -51.90 0.66 39.55
C LYS A 901 -52.34 1.31 38.24
N ASP A 902 -51.80 2.50 37.94
CA ASP A 902 -52.07 3.20 36.69
C ASP A 902 -51.54 2.41 35.47
N LEU A 903 -50.53 1.56 35.65
CA LEU A 903 -49.99 0.68 34.59
C LEU A 903 -50.97 -0.42 34.17
N GLU A 904 -51.94 -0.80 35.02
CA GLU A 904 -52.94 -1.82 34.70
C GLU A 904 -53.83 -1.44 33.52
N GLN A 905 -53.94 -0.14 33.22
CA GLN A 905 -54.73 0.38 32.11
C GLN A 905 -53.92 0.54 30.81
N THR A 906 -52.63 0.18 30.85
CA THR A 906 -51.70 0.34 29.71
C THR A 906 -51.30 -1.02 29.13
N LYS A 907 -50.64 -0.98 27.96
CA LYS A 907 -50.00 -2.18 27.39
C LYS A 907 -48.92 -2.80 28.29
N TYR A 908 -48.43 -2.06 29.30
CA TYR A 908 -47.42 -2.52 30.24
C TYR A 908 -47.98 -3.40 31.37
N LYS A 909 -49.31 -3.57 31.48
CA LYS A 909 -49.94 -4.48 32.45
C LYS A 909 -49.30 -5.88 32.46
N ARG A 910 -48.92 -6.38 31.28
CA ARG A 910 -48.27 -7.69 31.13
C ARG A 910 -46.92 -7.80 31.84
N PHE A 911 -46.23 -6.67 32.08
CA PHE A 911 -44.94 -6.62 32.75
C PHE A 911 -45.03 -6.36 34.26
N LEU A 912 -46.23 -6.22 34.83
CA LEU A 912 -46.42 -5.97 36.26
C LEU A 912 -45.79 -7.04 37.16
N SER A 913 -45.56 -8.25 36.65
CA SER A 913 -44.88 -9.31 37.41
C SER A 913 -43.38 -9.09 37.58
N ILE A 914 -42.75 -8.22 36.77
CA ILE A 914 -41.31 -7.92 36.84
C ILE A 914 -41.01 -6.47 37.25
N ILE A 915 -41.97 -5.55 37.09
CA ILE A 915 -41.87 -4.17 37.54
C ILE A 915 -42.10 -4.12 39.05
N SER A 916 -41.09 -3.70 39.81
CA SER A 916 -41.16 -3.53 41.26
C SER A 916 -41.59 -2.12 41.67
N GLY A 917 -41.37 -1.12 40.81
CA GLY A 917 -41.63 0.27 41.13
C GLY A 917 -41.46 1.23 39.95
N LEU A 918 -41.65 2.51 40.26
CA LEU A 918 -41.34 3.62 39.38
C LEU A 918 -40.38 4.56 40.13
N THR A 919 -39.29 4.97 39.50
CA THR A 919 -38.31 5.89 40.08
C THR A 919 -38.35 7.22 39.36
N GLU A 920 -38.59 8.31 40.08
CA GLU A 920 -38.48 9.67 39.55
C GLU A 920 -37.02 10.13 39.62
N TYR A 921 -36.47 10.57 38.49
CA TYR A 921 -35.10 11.06 38.40
C TYR A 921 -35.02 12.21 37.39
N GLN A 922 -34.50 13.36 37.82
CA GLN A 922 -34.35 14.57 36.99
C GLN A 922 -35.65 15.03 36.27
N GLY A 923 -36.81 14.81 36.89
CA GLY A 923 -38.12 15.20 36.36
C GLY A 923 -38.75 14.21 35.38
N ASP A 924 -38.09 13.08 35.11
CA ASP A 924 -38.63 11.96 34.34
C ASP A 924 -38.95 10.76 35.26
N ILE A 925 -39.92 9.93 34.84
CA ILE A 925 -40.30 8.69 35.54
C ILE A 925 -39.73 7.48 34.79
N TYR A 926 -39.04 6.61 35.52
CA TYR A 926 -38.38 5.41 35.02
C TYR A 926 -39.01 4.14 35.59
N ILE A 927 -38.99 3.05 34.81
CA ILE A 927 -39.37 1.72 35.29
C ILE A 927 -38.26 1.17 36.18
N THR A 928 -38.67 0.64 37.34
CA THR A 928 -37.79 -0.07 38.27
C THR A 928 -38.17 -1.55 38.30
N VAL A 929 -37.18 -2.42 38.14
CA VAL A 929 -37.35 -3.88 38.19
C VAL A 929 -36.52 -4.49 39.31
N ASN A 930 -36.99 -5.62 39.83
CA ASN A 930 -36.32 -6.37 40.89
C ASN A 930 -35.92 -7.76 40.37
N PRO A 931 -34.75 -7.89 39.72
CA PRO A 931 -34.30 -9.15 39.16
C PRO A 931 -33.89 -10.12 40.28
N GLN A 932 -34.32 -11.37 40.21
CA GLN A 932 -34.07 -12.37 41.26
C GLN A 932 -33.74 -13.75 40.70
N VAL A 933 -32.90 -14.49 41.43
CA VAL A 933 -32.75 -15.95 41.26
C VAL A 933 -33.94 -16.61 41.94
N GLN A 934 -34.72 -17.39 41.20
CA GLN A 934 -35.98 -17.96 41.68
C GLN A 934 -35.93 -19.48 41.82
N GLY A 935 -34.75 -20.09 41.63
CA GLY A 935 -34.57 -21.53 41.63
C GLY A 935 -35.32 -22.19 40.47
N ARG A 936 -35.31 -21.53 39.30
CA ARG A 936 -35.78 -22.06 38.03
C ARG A 936 -34.86 -23.16 37.51
N ILE A 937 -33.56 -23.09 37.79
CA ILE A 937 -32.59 -24.12 37.41
C ILE A 937 -31.92 -24.65 38.67
N LYS A 938 -32.02 -25.96 38.93
CA LYS A 938 -31.40 -26.58 40.10
C LYS A 938 -30.51 -27.75 39.72
N VAL A 939 -29.38 -27.86 40.41
CA VAL A 939 -28.53 -29.04 40.37
C VAL A 939 -29.10 -30.09 41.32
N PHE A 940 -29.48 -31.23 40.76
CA PHE A 940 -29.83 -32.43 41.50
C PHE A 940 -28.55 -33.25 41.68
N ASN A 941 -28.02 -33.25 42.90
CA ASN A 941 -26.81 -34.00 43.27
C ASN A 941 -27.08 -35.49 43.31
#